data_AF-A0A3N9NI53-F1
#
_entry.id   AF-A0A3N9NI53-F1
#
_cell.length_a   1.000
_cell.length_b   1.000
_cell.length_c   1.000
_cell.angle_alpha   90.00
_cell.angle_beta   90.00
_cell.angle_gamma   90.00
#
_symmetry.space_group_name_H-M   'P 1'
#
loop_
_entity.id
_entity.type
_entity.pdbx_description
1 polymer ?
#
loop_
_entity_poly.entity_id
_entity_poly.type
_entity_poly.pdbx_seq_one_letter_code
_entity_poly.pdbx_strand_id
1 'polypeptide(L)'
;MAPTSEFKRQELRKSRSEFTIDGVQGDKLGFRADIPSGKWWLTCWIEAGKEDSSTMHLFLDDEEIRLQWHPFREPAEPRKNIQGIYRILHVPFDVKDGHFEFILHGNNDVVRLLGFSLTPDPVVKTDSHKAMASIIERAGTFNSRENLIDLNNLIAAKVKTDPNDPFYQYWHQQIQLLAEAEILLNYMGWEWAYEKTGLSIFSRYHQAVMILDGLLNRPDVETCPLYERALWMRAKLLYWLGEERHGMHEIAGAQRDFTILRKKYPDDQLLAMYTGEKIKSVSFCDNLLNIDGAPAWSRSQFEALCRMREIAHWWVNERQAENGEFGGKIGDDVELLRWWSSLILAGDQTALRGWKKLADEVWKNPKVYKGYSKYALDVEHASEFISDTAPLMVLYSDDPVYEERLSYSADYFQSLWTGYTIYGNRLFKSAWFGSQSVDMDPPKNRDLEYNTRALKAVRFLLWKSGNPKVLKTMHEYAKTWVRAAMDTAKSKPPGLIPGSIRFPDEAINGDEPTWYKANMYWDYFDWTAHTGSMMLDQLLFTFKMTQDSTLLEPIDKTLQFIKTYDFVSEHHSRYKTGSAEWAVSHLKNESAFWQVVSQWRLMTSDNRYDDLLLKYGTDYLRFRLTGDESFLVHGCKPVLESVSYNRPLLTSEVLVTDRVYIRGADHLKAMLTGDGVQESSSPYFAVSYQDTRETMTALVKESSTTKLHVQFFSYEHKTYPVKLRVWQLDPGDYLMTIQNKVEETTRSIRINSKGERIVFDLAQLLCDVIIKKM
;
A
#
# COMPACT_ATOMS: atom_id res chain seq x y z
N MET A 1 -22.23 -39.48 17.79
CA MET A 1 -22.87 -38.59 18.78
C MET A 1 -23.79 -37.66 18.03
N ALA A 2 -24.95 -37.29 18.58
CA ALA A 2 -25.78 -36.24 17.99
C ALA A 2 -24.96 -34.93 17.91
N PRO A 3 -25.19 -34.07 16.91
CA PRO A 3 -24.52 -32.76 16.85
C PRO A 3 -24.76 -32.00 18.16
N THR A 4 -23.73 -31.31 18.66
CA THR A 4 -23.83 -30.57 19.93
C THR A 4 -24.79 -29.37 19.84
N SER A 5 -25.01 -28.82 18.64
CA SER A 5 -26.04 -27.80 18.36
C SER A 5 -26.14 -27.50 16.85
N GLU A 6 -27.32 -27.08 16.37
CA GLU A 6 -27.50 -26.43 15.06
C GLU A 6 -27.16 -24.94 15.12
N PHE A 7 -26.80 -24.32 13.99
CA PHE A 7 -26.57 -22.87 13.90
C PHE A 7 -27.06 -22.29 12.58
N LYS A 8 -27.31 -20.97 12.56
CA LYS A 8 -27.68 -20.22 11.35
C LYS A 8 -27.05 -18.83 11.33
N ARG A 9 -26.32 -18.53 10.26
CA ARG A 9 -25.56 -17.29 9.98
C ARG A 9 -26.36 -16.36 9.07
N GLN A 10 -27.51 -15.89 9.55
CA GLN A 10 -28.42 -15.00 8.78
C GLN A 10 -27.72 -13.74 8.25
N GLU A 11 -26.72 -13.23 8.97
CA GLU A 11 -25.93 -12.07 8.60
C GLU A 11 -25.07 -12.28 7.34
N LEU A 12 -24.83 -13.55 6.94
CA LEU A 12 -24.00 -13.90 5.78
C LEU A 12 -24.82 -14.16 4.50
N ARG A 13 -26.14 -13.94 4.51
CA ARG A 13 -27.01 -14.13 3.33
C ARG A 13 -26.62 -13.31 2.09
N LYS A 14 -25.82 -12.26 2.26
CA LYS A 14 -25.26 -11.47 1.14
C LYS A 14 -24.12 -12.19 0.40
N SER A 15 -23.35 -13.02 1.10
CA SER A 15 -22.16 -13.70 0.54
C SER A 15 -22.33 -15.21 0.43
N ARG A 16 -23.39 -15.78 1.00
CA ARG A 16 -23.62 -17.22 1.08
C ARG A 16 -25.00 -17.60 0.56
N SER A 17 -25.08 -18.76 -0.08
CA SER A 17 -26.35 -19.38 -0.50
C SER A 17 -27.13 -19.93 0.69
N GLU A 18 -28.43 -20.22 0.53
CA GLU A 18 -29.22 -20.88 1.59
C GLU A 18 -28.60 -22.22 2.05
N PHE A 19 -27.85 -22.92 1.20
CA PHE A 19 -27.13 -24.16 1.55
C PHE A 19 -25.91 -23.91 2.46
N THR A 20 -25.36 -22.69 2.49
CA THR A 20 -24.09 -22.36 3.18
C THR A 20 -24.27 -21.41 4.37
N ILE A 21 -25.51 -21.08 4.75
CA ILE A 21 -25.81 -20.19 5.87
C ILE A 21 -26.23 -20.92 7.14
N ASP A 22 -26.64 -22.18 7.09
CA ASP A 22 -26.91 -22.99 8.28
C ASP A 22 -26.06 -24.27 8.27
N GLY A 23 -26.06 -24.97 9.40
CA GLY A 23 -25.26 -26.15 9.58
C GLY A 23 -25.34 -26.72 11.00
N VAL A 24 -24.48 -27.71 11.24
CA VAL A 24 -24.31 -28.35 12.54
C VAL A 24 -22.90 -28.15 13.05
N GLN A 25 -22.74 -28.01 14.37
CA GLN A 25 -21.42 -27.85 14.98
C GLN A 25 -21.16 -28.84 16.12
N GLY A 26 -19.88 -29.17 16.31
CA GLY A 26 -19.38 -29.93 17.45
C GLY A 26 -17.91 -30.32 17.32
N ASP A 27 -17.34 -30.80 18.43
CA ASP A 27 -15.94 -31.24 18.48
C ASP A 27 -15.70 -32.43 17.54
N LYS A 28 -16.67 -33.36 17.48
CA LYS A 28 -16.65 -34.52 16.60
C LYS A 28 -18.02 -34.71 15.93
N LEU A 29 -18.04 -34.68 14.60
CA LEU A 29 -19.24 -34.92 13.78
C LEU A 29 -19.03 -36.18 12.96
N GLY A 30 -19.96 -37.14 13.05
CA GLY A 30 -19.93 -38.37 12.24
C GLY A 30 -21.18 -38.48 11.38
N PHE A 31 -21.01 -38.92 10.15
CA PHE A 31 -22.10 -39.19 9.22
C PHE A 31 -21.95 -40.59 8.62
N ARG A 32 -23.06 -41.31 8.53
CA ARG A 32 -23.14 -42.64 7.95
C ARG A 32 -24.31 -42.73 6.99
N ALA A 33 -24.10 -43.34 5.83
CA ALA A 33 -25.15 -43.67 4.88
C ALA A 33 -24.90 -45.03 4.24
N ASP A 34 -25.99 -45.65 3.78
CA ASP A 34 -25.91 -46.83 2.92
C ASP A 34 -26.13 -46.36 1.47
N ILE A 35 -25.12 -46.52 0.62
CA ILE A 35 -25.11 -46.05 -0.79
C ILE A 35 -24.57 -47.14 -1.73
N PRO A 36 -24.94 -47.16 -3.03
CA PRO A 36 -24.49 -48.21 -3.94
C PRO A 36 -22.97 -48.36 -4.05
N SER A 37 -22.49 -49.61 -4.15
CA SER A 37 -21.08 -49.89 -4.40
C SER A 37 -20.58 -49.23 -5.69
N GLY A 38 -19.37 -48.70 -5.66
CA GLY A 38 -18.77 -47.96 -6.78
C GLY A 38 -17.85 -46.84 -6.32
N LYS A 39 -17.37 -46.05 -7.29
CA LYS A 39 -16.57 -44.85 -7.05
C LYS A 39 -17.48 -43.65 -6.81
N TRP A 40 -17.14 -42.88 -5.79
CA TRP A 40 -17.90 -41.71 -5.37
C TRP A 40 -16.96 -40.57 -4.98
N TRP A 41 -17.54 -39.37 -4.92
CA TRP A 41 -16.91 -38.15 -4.47
C TRP A 41 -17.67 -37.58 -3.27
N LEU A 42 -16.94 -37.33 -2.18
CA LEU A 42 -17.43 -36.58 -1.03
C LEU A 42 -16.98 -35.13 -1.19
N THR A 43 -17.94 -34.21 -1.20
CA THR A 43 -17.66 -32.77 -1.12
C THR A 43 -18.24 -32.22 0.18
N CYS A 44 -17.43 -31.56 1.01
CA CYS A 44 -17.89 -30.95 2.27
C CYS A 44 -17.66 -29.44 2.26
N TRP A 45 -18.64 -28.68 2.77
CA TRP A 45 -18.55 -27.25 3.02
C TRP A 45 -18.46 -27.02 4.52
N ILE A 46 -17.36 -26.41 4.96
CA ILE A 46 -17.00 -26.34 6.37
C ILE A 46 -16.66 -24.89 6.69
N GLU A 47 -17.33 -24.28 7.67
CA GLU A 47 -17.01 -22.90 8.05
C GLU A 47 -15.59 -22.81 8.63
N ALA A 48 -14.82 -21.82 8.20
CA ALA A 48 -13.39 -21.71 8.55
C ALA A 48 -13.12 -21.47 10.05
N GLY A 49 -14.16 -21.11 10.82
CA GLY A 49 -14.04 -20.91 12.25
C GLY A 49 -13.20 -19.68 12.60
N LYS A 50 -12.44 -19.79 13.69
CA LYS A 50 -11.48 -18.74 14.11
C LYS A 50 -10.07 -18.97 13.57
N GLU A 51 -9.81 -20.10 12.94
CA GLU A 51 -8.47 -20.52 12.51
C GLU A 51 -8.13 -19.97 11.11
N ASP A 52 -6.94 -19.39 10.95
CA ASP A 52 -6.41 -19.03 9.63
C ASP A 52 -5.76 -20.24 8.92
N SER A 53 -5.29 -21.20 9.72
CA SER A 53 -4.81 -22.52 9.31
C SER A 53 -5.58 -23.59 10.08
N SER A 54 -6.42 -24.37 9.39
CA SER A 54 -7.30 -25.33 10.07
C SER A 54 -6.52 -26.49 10.68
N THR A 55 -6.88 -26.86 11.89
CA THR A 55 -6.38 -28.07 12.58
C THR A 55 -7.38 -29.22 12.60
N MET A 56 -8.41 -29.15 11.76
CA MET A 56 -9.42 -30.20 11.64
C MET A 56 -8.86 -31.46 10.98
N HIS A 57 -9.33 -32.61 11.44
CA HIS A 57 -9.06 -33.93 10.86
C HIS A 57 -10.32 -34.50 10.21
N LEU A 58 -10.16 -35.19 9.07
CA LEU A 58 -11.19 -35.99 8.43
C LEU A 58 -10.78 -37.47 8.49
N PHE A 59 -11.72 -38.33 8.85
CA PHE A 59 -11.61 -39.77 8.67
C PHE A 59 -12.68 -40.25 7.70
N LEU A 60 -12.29 -41.06 6.71
CA LEU A 60 -13.17 -41.74 5.77
C LEU A 60 -13.00 -43.25 5.99
N ASP A 61 -14.07 -43.95 6.38
CA ASP A 61 -14.03 -45.38 6.74
C ASP A 61 -12.83 -45.75 7.64
N ASP A 62 -12.64 -44.96 8.71
CA ASP A 62 -11.53 -45.01 9.69
C ASP A 62 -10.13 -44.61 9.19
N GLU A 63 -9.95 -44.28 7.91
CA GLU A 63 -8.69 -43.77 7.36
C GLU A 63 -8.62 -42.24 7.45
N GLU A 64 -7.56 -41.72 8.07
CA GLU A 64 -7.35 -40.27 8.14
C GLU A 64 -6.94 -39.70 6.77
N ILE A 65 -7.69 -38.69 6.32
CA ILE A 65 -7.47 -38.01 5.05
C ILE A 65 -6.79 -36.68 5.29
N ARG A 66 -5.62 -36.50 4.67
CA ARG A 66 -4.88 -35.24 4.72
C ARG A 66 -5.56 -34.18 3.86
N LEU A 67 -6.08 -33.13 4.49
CA LEU A 67 -6.86 -32.07 3.82
C LEU A 67 -6.06 -31.20 2.82
N GLN A 68 -4.75 -31.03 3.08
CA GLN A 68 -3.83 -30.20 2.27
C GLN A 68 -4.28 -28.75 1.99
N TRP A 69 -5.26 -28.23 2.73
CA TRP A 69 -5.72 -26.83 2.59
C TRP A 69 -4.57 -25.83 2.76
N HIS A 70 -4.65 -24.75 2.01
CA HIS A 70 -3.68 -23.68 2.08
C HIS A 70 -3.79 -22.94 3.43
N PRO A 71 -2.69 -22.85 4.20
CA PRO A 71 -2.63 -22.05 5.42
C PRO A 71 -2.52 -20.56 5.08
N PHE A 72 -3.14 -19.69 5.86
CA PHE A 72 -3.00 -18.24 5.72
C PHE A 72 -2.22 -17.63 6.87
N ARG A 73 -1.58 -16.48 6.62
CA ARG A 73 -0.96 -15.66 7.65
C ARG A 73 -2.01 -15.19 8.66
N GLU A 74 -1.70 -15.40 9.94
CA GLU A 74 -2.49 -14.90 11.06
C GLU A 74 -2.55 -13.35 11.07
N PRO A 75 -3.67 -12.75 11.49
CA PRO A 75 -3.75 -11.30 11.66
C PRO A 75 -2.83 -10.82 12.80
N ALA A 76 -2.35 -9.58 12.71
CA ALA A 76 -1.52 -8.97 13.75
C ALA A 76 -2.29 -8.79 15.08
N GLU A 77 -3.57 -8.39 15.00
CA GLU A 77 -4.47 -8.38 16.16
C GLU A 77 -5.19 -9.73 16.30
N PRO A 78 -5.23 -10.34 17.51
CA PRO A 78 -5.91 -11.61 17.74
C PRO A 78 -7.39 -11.59 17.35
N ARG A 79 -7.82 -12.63 16.63
CA ARG A 79 -9.19 -12.75 16.14
C ARG A 79 -10.17 -13.06 17.29
N LYS A 80 -11.19 -12.21 17.46
CA LYS A 80 -12.26 -12.40 18.45
C LYS A 80 -13.48 -13.16 17.90
N ASN A 81 -13.79 -12.97 16.61
CA ASN A 81 -15.01 -13.45 15.96
C ASN A 81 -14.73 -14.54 14.92
N ILE A 82 -15.71 -15.43 14.71
CA ILE A 82 -15.67 -16.44 13.63
C ILE A 82 -15.69 -15.74 12.28
N GLN A 83 -14.91 -16.26 11.33
CA GLN A 83 -14.84 -15.71 9.99
C GLN A 83 -16.13 -15.98 9.19
N GLY A 84 -16.51 -15.03 8.33
CA GLY A 84 -17.67 -15.14 7.45
C GLY A 84 -17.45 -16.02 6.20
N ILE A 85 -16.42 -16.87 6.20
CA ILE A 85 -15.96 -17.66 5.04
C ILE A 85 -15.91 -19.16 5.35
N TYR A 86 -15.82 -19.99 4.32
CA TYR A 86 -15.87 -21.44 4.42
C TYR A 86 -14.84 -22.14 3.52
N ARG A 87 -14.39 -23.32 3.94
CA ARG A 87 -13.49 -24.23 3.24
C ARG A 87 -14.28 -25.28 2.47
N ILE A 88 -13.69 -25.76 1.38
CA ILE A 88 -14.20 -26.89 0.61
C ILE A 88 -13.20 -28.04 0.65
N LEU A 89 -13.72 -29.22 0.91
CA LEU A 89 -13.02 -30.47 0.72
C LEU A 89 -13.69 -31.24 -0.41
N HIS A 90 -12.92 -31.87 -1.29
CA HIS A 90 -13.42 -32.76 -2.33
C HIS A 90 -12.50 -33.98 -2.46
N VAL A 91 -13.00 -35.17 -2.10
CA VAL A 91 -12.18 -36.38 -2.00
C VAL A 91 -12.88 -37.58 -2.63
N PRO A 92 -12.15 -38.41 -3.40
CA PRO A 92 -12.70 -39.64 -3.94
C PRO A 92 -12.72 -40.72 -2.87
N PHE A 93 -13.68 -41.65 -2.98
CA PHE A 93 -13.73 -42.85 -2.16
C PHE A 93 -14.41 -44.00 -2.91
N ASP A 94 -14.10 -45.24 -2.51
CA ASP A 94 -14.66 -46.46 -3.09
C ASP A 94 -15.59 -47.15 -2.08
N VAL A 95 -16.85 -47.37 -2.47
CA VAL A 95 -17.83 -48.10 -1.65
C VAL A 95 -17.83 -49.57 -2.07
N LYS A 96 -17.50 -50.49 -1.14
CA LYS A 96 -17.41 -51.94 -1.43
C LYS A 96 -18.64 -52.73 -1.00
N ASP A 97 -19.19 -52.45 0.17
CA ASP A 97 -20.30 -53.24 0.77
C ASP A 97 -21.56 -52.42 1.03
N GLY A 98 -21.78 -51.38 0.21
CA GLY A 98 -22.93 -50.50 0.35
C GLY A 98 -22.87 -49.55 1.55
N HIS A 99 -21.76 -49.54 2.30
CA HIS A 99 -21.57 -48.76 3.52
C HIS A 99 -20.59 -47.61 3.28
N PHE A 100 -20.92 -46.44 3.81
CA PHE A 100 -20.08 -45.25 3.80
C PHE A 100 -20.16 -44.51 5.14
N GLU A 101 -19.01 -44.16 5.69
CA GLU A 101 -18.90 -43.31 6.88
C GLU A 101 -17.78 -42.26 6.75
N PHE A 102 -18.07 -41.04 7.22
CA PHE A 102 -17.02 -40.06 7.45
C PHE A 102 -17.17 -39.38 8.82
N ILE A 103 -16.03 -39.00 9.39
CA ILE A 103 -15.93 -38.35 10.69
C ILE A 103 -15.06 -37.10 10.56
N LEU A 104 -15.58 -35.96 11.01
CA LEU A 104 -14.83 -34.72 11.18
C LEU A 104 -14.50 -34.53 12.67
N HIS A 105 -13.26 -34.20 12.97
CA HIS A 105 -12.79 -33.94 14.33
C HIS A 105 -12.04 -32.61 14.38
N GLY A 106 -12.54 -31.67 15.16
CA GLY A 106 -11.91 -30.39 15.44
C GLY A 106 -10.87 -30.54 16.54
N ASN A 107 -9.76 -29.81 16.43
CA ASN A 107 -8.69 -29.85 17.43
C ASN A 107 -8.66 -28.54 18.24
N ASN A 108 -8.29 -27.42 17.61
CA ASN A 108 -8.23 -26.12 18.30
C ASN A 108 -9.53 -25.29 18.23
N ASP A 109 -10.44 -25.62 17.31
CA ASP A 109 -11.78 -25.03 17.18
C ASP A 109 -12.79 -26.14 16.88
N VAL A 110 -14.08 -25.87 17.13
CA VAL A 110 -15.16 -26.81 16.85
C VAL A 110 -15.39 -26.91 15.34
N VAL A 111 -15.77 -28.10 14.87
CA VAL A 111 -16.17 -28.30 13.47
C VAL A 111 -17.53 -27.65 13.26
N ARG A 112 -17.68 -26.94 12.14
CA ARG A 112 -18.94 -26.31 11.71
C ARG A 112 -19.24 -26.77 10.29
N LEU A 113 -19.97 -27.88 10.16
CA LEU A 113 -20.33 -28.46 8.88
C LEU A 113 -21.58 -27.76 8.33
N LEU A 114 -21.44 -27.06 7.20
CA LEU A 114 -22.52 -26.37 6.51
C LEU A 114 -23.35 -27.34 5.68
N GLY A 115 -22.68 -28.31 5.05
CA GLY A 115 -23.34 -29.34 4.26
C GLY A 115 -22.32 -30.21 3.54
N PHE A 116 -22.79 -31.28 2.91
CA PHE A 116 -21.96 -32.14 2.08
C PHE A 116 -22.78 -32.78 0.95
N SER A 117 -22.09 -33.30 -0.06
CA SER A 117 -22.68 -34.05 -1.17
C SER A 117 -21.92 -35.34 -1.42
N LEU A 118 -22.65 -36.39 -1.81
CA LEU A 118 -22.11 -37.65 -2.31
C LEU A 118 -22.48 -37.76 -3.78
N THR A 119 -21.50 -37.73 -4.68
CA THR A 119 -21.74 -37.76 -6.14
C THR A 119 -21.05 -38.99 -6.74
N PRO A 120 -21.74 -39.83 -7.53
CA PRO A 120 -21.07 -40.94 -8.21
C PRO A 120 -20.01 -40.42 -9.18
N ASP A 121 -18.96 -41.20 -9.39
CA ASP A 121 -17.88 -40.86 -10.32
C ASP A 121 -18.41 -40.57 -11.74
N PRO A 122 -17.99 -39.45 -12.38
CA PRO A 122 -18.56 -39.02 -13.65
C PRO A 122 -18.08 -39.90 -14.81
N VAL A 123 -18.96 -40.74 -15.35
CA VAL A 123 -18.63 -41.58 -16.52
C VAL A 123 -19.17 -40.94 -17.82
N VAL A 124 -18.28 -40.73 -18.80
CA VAL A 124 -18.65 -40.29 -20.15
C VAL A 124 -19.29 -41.44 -20.92
N LYS A 125 -20.61 -41.39 -21.13
CA LYS A 125 -21.38 -42.47 -21.78
C LYS A 125 -22.00 -42.07 -23.12
N THR A 126 -22.32 -40.80 -23.30
CA THR A 126 -23.08 -40.31 -24.46
C THR A 126 -22.29 -39.30 -25.28
N ASP A 127 -22.69 -39.05 -26.53
CA ASP A 127 -22.07 -37.98 -27.33
C ASP A 127 -22.34 -36.59 -26.75
N SER A 128 -23.46 -36.42 -26.03
CA SER A 128 -23.73 -35.21 -25.25
C SER A 128 -22.73 -35.02 -24.11
N HIS A 129 -22.25 -36.11 -23.47
CA HIS A 129 -21.20 -36.02 -22.44
C HIS A 129 -19.86 -35.66 -23.07
N LYS A 130 -19.50 -36.28 -24.20
CA LYS A 130 -18.25 -35.97 -24.92
C LYS A 130 -18.21 -34.51 -25.36
N ALA A 131 -19.31 -34.00 -25.94
CA ALA A 131 -19.42 -32.61 -26.34
C ALA A 131 -19.26 -31.66 -25.15
N MET A 132 -19.90 -31.97 -24.02
CA MET A 132 -19.78 -31.17 -22.80
C MET A 132 -18.36 -31.22 -22.21
N ALA A 133 -17.76 -32.40 -22.13
CA ALA A 133 -16.40 -32.59 -21.64
C ALA A 133 -15.39 -31.74 -22.44
N SER A 134 -15.55 -31.67 -23.77
CA SER A 134 -14.70 -30.82 -24.62
C SER A 134 -14.84 -29.32 -24.30
N ILE A 135 -16.05 -28.84 -23.95
CA ILE A 135 -16.25 -27.46 -23.52
C ILE A 135 -15.57 -27.22 -22.17
N ILE A 136 -15.73 -28.16 -21.23
CA ILE A 136 -15.13 -28.10 -19.90
C ILE A 136 -13.60 -28.09 -19.97
N GLU A 137 -13.00 -28.92 -20.82
CA GLU A 137 -11.55 -28.93 -21.08
C GLU A 137 -11.06 -27.57 -21.56
N ARG A 138 -11.72 -26.97 -22.57
CA ARG A 138 -11.36 -25.62 -23.02
C ARG A 138 -11.54 -24.59 -21.91
N ALA A 139 -12.60 -24.70 -21.11
CA ALA A 139 -12.87 -23.78 -20.02
C ALA A 139 -11.83 -23.85 -18.90
N GLY A 140 -11.22 -25.02 -18.69
CA GLY A 140 -10.22 -25.24 -17.64
C GLY A 140 -8.76 -25.02 -18.07
N THR A 141 -8.50 -24.77 -19.36
CA THR A 141 -7.15 -24.40 -19.84
C THR A 141 -6.61 -23.13 -19.21
N PHE A 142 -5.28 -23.04 -19.08
CA PHE A 142 -4.60 -21.82 -18.65
C PHE A 142 -5.07 -20.61 -19.46
N ASN A 143 -5.43 -19.53 -18.75
CA ASN A 143 -5.86 -18.25 -19.33
C ASN A 143 -7.04 -18.38 -20.34
N SER A 144 -7.93 -19.35 -20.12
CA SER A 144 -9.12 -19.54 -20.95
C SER A 144 -10.05 -18.32 -20.93
N ARG A 145 -10.67 -18.03 -22.08
CA ARG A 145 -11.69 -16.97 -22.24
C ARG A 145 -13.12 -17.51 -22.22
N GLU A 146 -13.32 -18.80 -22.01
CA GLU A 146 -14.65 -19.40 -21.89
C GLU A 146 -15.35 -18.82 -20.65
N ASN A 147 -16.61 -18.44 -20.82
CA ASN A 147 -17.43 -17.85 -19.76
C ASN A 147 -17.97 -18.95 -18.83
N LEU A 148 -17.49 -18.97 -17.58
CA LEU A 148 -17.87 -19.99 -16.61
C LEU A 148 -19.31 -19.87 -16.13
N ILE A 149 -19.91 -18.68 -16.12
CA ILE A 149 -21.32 -18.48 -15.75
C ILE A 149 -22.23 -19.10 -16.81
N ASP A 150 -21.95 -18.84 -18.08
CA ASP A 150 -22.72 -19.41 -19.19
C ASP A 150 -22.58 -20.93 -19.25
N LEU A 151 -21.36 -21.44 -19.06
CA LEU A 151 -21.12 -22.88 -18.96
C LEU A 151 -21.86 -23.50 -17.78
N ASN A 152 -21.82 -22.86 -16.60
CA ASN A 152 -22.55 -23.34 -15.42
C ASN A 152 -24.06 -23.41 -15.69
N ASN A 153 -24.64 -22.36 -16.30
CA ASN A 153 -26.06 -22.33 -16.67
C ASN A 153 -26.42 -23.42 -17.68
N LEU A 154 -25.55 -23.69 -18.65
CA LEU A 154 -25.74 -24.75 -19.64
C LEU A 154 -25.78 -26.14 -18.98
N ILE A 155 -24.86 -26.40 -18.05
CA ILE A 155 -24.81 -27.68 -17.31
C ILE A 155 -26.00 -27.77 -16.33
N ALA A 156 -26.35 -26.69 -15.65
CA ALA A 156 -27.51 -26.62 -14.76
C ALA A 156 -28.83 -26.96 -15.49
N ALA A 157 -28.97 -26.50 -16.74
CA ALA A 157 -30.12 -26.87 -17.58
C ALA A 157 -30.16 -28.38 -17.86
N LYS A 158 -29.01 -29.03 -18.06
CA LYS A 158 -28.90 -30.49 -18.23
C LYS A 158 -29.27 -31.25 -16.95
N VAL A 159 -28.78 -30.80 -15.80
CA VAL A 159 -29.16 -31.36 -14.48
C VAL A 159 -30.67 -31.22 -14.25
N LYS A 160 -31.28 -30.11 -14.65
CA LYS A 160 -32.74 -29.95 -14.53
C LYS A 160 -33.52 -30.92 -15.41
N THR A 161 -33.00 -31.27 -16.59
CA THR A 161 -33.65 -32.24 -17.50
C THR A 161 -33.44 -33.69 -17.08
N ASP A 162 -32.26 -34.03 -16.57
CA ASP A 162 -31.94 -35.35 -16.06
C ASP A 162 -31.21 -35.22 -14.72
N PRO A 163 -31.95 -35.14 -13.60
CA PRO A 163 -31.38 -34.87 -12.30
C PRO A 163 -30.59 -36.05 -11.74
N ASN A 164 -30.62 -37.23 -12.36
CA ASN A 164 -29.92 -38.41 -11.89
C ASN A 164 -28.68 -38.75 -12.71
N ASP A 165 -28.33 -37.93 -13.71
CA ASP A 165 -27.12 -38.13 -14.50
C ASP A 165 -25.86 -37.74 -13.69
N PRO A 166 -25.01 -38.71 -13.30
CA PRO A 166 -23.85 -38.42 -12.47
C PRO A 166 -22.83 -37.50 -13.16
N PHE A 167 -22.74 -37.54 -14.49
CA PHE A 167 -21.82 -36.71 -15.25
C PHE A 167 -22.20 -35.22 -15.11
N TYR A 168 -23.47 -34.89 -15.33
CA TYR A 168 -23.93 -33.51 -15.25
C TYR A 168 -24.02 -33.00 -13.80
N GLN A 169 -24.39 -33.85 -12.83
CA GLN A 169 -24.37 -33.49 -11.41
C GLN A 169 -22.97 -33.11 -10.94
N TYR A 170 -21.99 -33.97 -11.23
CA TYR A 170 -20.60 -33.75 -10.85
C TYR A 170 -20.06 -32.46 -11.50
N TRP A 171 -20.20 -32.34 -12.83
CA TRP A 171 -19.63 -31.19 -13.53
C TRP A 171 -20.33 -29.88 -13.24
N HIS A 172 -21.63 -29.89 -12.90
CA HIS A 172 -22.31 -28.70 -12.41
C HIS A 172 -21.67 -28.20 -11.13
N GLN A 173 -21.43 -29.10 -10.16
CA GLN A 173 -20.77 -28.72 -8.91
C GLN A 173 -19.35 -28.17 -9.16
N GLN A 174 -18.52 -28.87 -9.94
CA GLN A 174 -17.13 -28.44 -10.16
C GLN A 174 -17.04 -27.10 -10.90
N ILE A 175 -17.88 -26.88 -11.94
CA ILE A 175 -17.92 -25.62 -12.68
C ILE A 175 -18.51 -24.50 -11.81
N GLN A 176 -19.52 -24.78 -10.99
CA GLN A 176 -20.07 -23.81 -10.04
C GLN A 176 -18.99 -23.29 -9.08
N LEU A 177 -18.16 -24.18 -8.52
CA LEU A 177 -17.06 -23.79 -7.64
C LEU A 177 -16.03 -22.91 -8.36
N LEU A 178 -15.59 -23.31 -9.57
CA LEU A 178 -14.64 -22.50 -10.32
C LEU A 178 -15.22 -21.14 -10.71
N ALA A 179 -16.49 -21.09 -11.12
CA ALA A 179 -17.19 -19.86 -11.44
C ALA A 179 -17.31 -18.93 -10.22
N GLU A 180 -17.63 -19.47 -9.05
CA GLU A 180 -17.70 -18.70 -7.79
C GLU A 180 -16.34 -18.09 -7.42
N ALA A 181 -15.26 -18.88 -7.51
CA ALA A 181 -13.91 -18.38 -7.26
C ALA A 181 -13.51 -17.26 -8.25
N GLU A 182 -13.88 -17.38 -9.53
CA GLU A 182 -13.60 -16.37 -10.55
C GLU A 182 -14.39 -15.08 -10.30
N ILE A 183 -15.65 -15.20 -9.92
CA ILE A 183 -16.47 -14.05 -9.53
C ILE A 183 -15.83 -13.30 -8.35
N LEU A 184 -15.41 -14.02 -7.31
CA LEU A 184 -14.79 -13.43 -6.12
C LEU A 184 -13.45 -12.75 -6.42
N LEU A 185 -12.63 -13.35 -7.29
CA LEU A 185 -11.40 -12.74 -7.81
C LEU A 185 -11.71 -11.44 -8.56
N ASN A 186 -12.68 -11.46 -9.47
CA ASN A 186 -13.01 -10.32 -10.35
C ASN A 186 -13.79 -9.20 -9.64
N TYR A 187 -14.40 -9.47 -8.49
CA TYR A 187 -15.04 -8.44 -7.65
C TYR A 187 -14.05 -7.44 -7.07
N MET A 188 -12.79 -7.83 -6.91
CA MET A 188 -11.71 -6.93 -6.49
C MET A 188 -12.07 -6.12 -5.23
N GLY A 189 -11.51 -4.93 -5.06
CA GLY A 189 -11.65 -4.07 -3.88
C GLY A 189 -12.75 -3.01 -3.94
N TRP A 190 -13.65 -3.02 -4.93
CA TRP A 190 -14.66 -1.98 -5.07
C TRP A 190 -15.64 -1.91 -3.88
N GLU A 191 -16.10 -0.72 -3.49
CA GLU A 191 -17.09 -0.58 -2.41
C GLU A 191 -18.43 -1.25 -2.78
N TRP A 192 -18.85 -1.21 -4.05
CA TRP A 192 -20.05 -1.94 -4.49
C TRP A 192 -19.93 -3.45 -4.25
N ALA A 193 -18.73 -4.02 -4.34
CA ALA A 193 -18.50 -5.44 -4.09
C ALA A 193 -18.61 -5.76 -2.60
N TYR A 194 -18.15 -4.86 -1.72
CA TYR A 194 -18.42 -4.95 -0.28
C TYR A 194 -19.92 -4.85 0.01
N GLU A 195 -20.63 -3.89 -0.57
CA GLU A 195 -22.09 -3.73 -0.36
C GLU A 195 -22.87 -4.97 -0.79
N LYS A 196 -22.46 -5.56 -1.92
CA LYS A 196 -23.05 -6.77 -2.51
C LYS A 196 -22.82 -8.01 -1.65
N THR A 197 -21.60 -8.21 -1.15
CA THR A 197 -21.20 -9.48 -0.49
C THR A 197 -21.20 -9.41 1.04
N GLY A 198 -21.03 -8.22 1.62
CA GLY A 198 -20.74 -8.03 3.04
C GLY A 198 -19.33 -8.48 3.46
N LEU A 199 -18.49 -8.92 2.53
CA LEU A 199 -17.12 -9.36 2.78
C LEU A 199 -16.13 -8.26 2.44
N SER A 200 -15.00 -8.18 3.16
CA SER A 200 -13.86 -7.38 2.70
C SER A 200 -13.21 -8.01 1.46
N ILE A 201 -12.33 -7.25 0.78
CA ILE A 201 -11.53 -7.78 -0.33
C ILE A 201 -10.73 -9.02 0.08
N PHE A 202 -10.07 -8.99 1.24
CA PHE A 202 -9.28 -10.12 1.75
C PHE A 202 -10.14 -11.33 2.09
N SER A 203 -11.33 -11.12 2.68
CA SER A 203 -12.26 -12.23 2.93
C SER A 203 -12.72 -12.87 1.62
N ARG A 204 -12.97 -12.09 0.56
CA ARG A 204 -13.29 -12.64 -0.77
C ARG A 204 -12.13 -13.42 -1.37
N TYR A 205 -10.91 -12.90 -1.29
CA TYR A 205 -9.71 -13.58 -1.82
C TYR A 205 -9.41 -14.86 -1.05
N HIS A 206 -9.48 -14.85 0.28
CA HIS A 206 -9.40 -16.07 1.07
C HIS A 206 -10.49 -17.06 0.66
N GLN A 207 -11.77 -16.64 0.57
CA GLN A 207 -12.87 -17.50 0.15
C GLN A 207 -12.62 -18.12 -1.24
N ALA A 208 -12.11 -17.35 -2.20
CA ALA A 208 -11.78 -17.84 -3.53
C ALA A 208 -10.66 -18.90 -3.49
N VAL A 209 -9.58 -18.65 -2.73
CA VAL A 209 -8.51 -19.64 -2.52
C VAL A 209 -9.07 -20.90 -1.84
N MET A 210 -9.92 -20.75 -0.83
CA MET A 210 -10.56 -21.86 -0.11
C MET A 210 -11.46 -22.72 -1.01
N ILE A 211 -12.13 -22.12 -1.99
CA ILE A 211 -12.90 -22.83 -3.01
C ILE A 211 -11.97 -23.55 -3.99
N LEU A 212 -10.91 -22.88 -4.45
CA LEU A 212 -9.93 -23.43 -5.38
C LEU A 212 -9.17 -24.61 -4.78
N ASP A 213 -8.90 -24.61 -3.47
CA ASP A 213 -8.34 -25.76 -2.77
C ASP A 213 -9.23 -27.01 -2.90
N GLY A 214 -10.56 -26.84 -2.90
CA GLY A 214 -11.50 -27.93 -3.18
C GLY A 214 -11.37 -28.51 -4.58
N LEU A 215 -10.88 -27.75 -5.56
CA LEU A 215 -10.62 -28.25 -6.91
C LEU A 215 -9.21 -28.83 -7.07
N LEU A 216 -8.25 -28.34 -6.27
CA LEU A 216 -6.82 -28.60 -6.44
C LEU A 216 -6.26 -29.68 -5.50
N ASN A 217 -6.86 -29.89 -4.33
CA ASN A 217 -6.34 -30.81 -3.31
C ASN A 217 -7.01 -32.18 -3.42
N ARG A 218 -6.79 -32.83 -4.58
CA ARG A 218 -7.35 -34.15 -4.90
C ARG A 218 -6.29 -35.06 -5.55
N PRO A 219 -6.39 -36.40 -5.41
CA PRO A 219 -5.34 -37.32 -5.89
C PRO A 219 -5.12 -37.32 -7.41
N ASP A 220 -6.14 -37.01 -8.21
CA ASP A 220 -6.16 -37.04 -9.68
C ASP A 220 -6.04 -35.65 -10.32
N VAL A 221 -5.64 -34.63 -9.55
CA VAL A 221 -5.70 -33.22 -9.94
C VAL A 221 -5.01 -32.91 -11.27
N GLU A 222 -3.86 -33.53 -11.56
CA GLU A 222 -3.10 -33.26 -12.80
C GLU A 222 -3.86 -33.66 -14.08
N THR A 223 -4.83 -34.57 -13.95
CA THR A 223 -5.70 -35.01 -15.06
C THR A 223 -7.05 -34.30 -15.06
N CYS A 224 -7.34 -33.48 -14.05
CA CYS A 224 -8.57 -32.71 -13.97
C CYS A 224 -8.59 -31.62 -15.05
N PRO A 225 -9.62 -31.57 -15.91
CA PRO A 225 -9.78 -30.52 -16.92
C PRO A 225 -9.64 -29.08 -16.40
N LEU A 226 -10.01 -28.82 -15.15
CA LEU A 226 -10.02 -27.48 -14.53
C LEU A 226 -8.67 -27.08 -13.90
N TYR A 227 -7.68 -27.98 -13.90
CA TYR A 227 -6.46 -27.85 -13.12
C TYR A 227 -5.70 -26.55 -13.39
N GLU A 228 -5.48 -26.23 -14.66
CA GLU A 228 -4.63 -25.11 -15.04
C GLU A 228 -5.26 -23.74 -14.72
N ARG A 229 -6.54 -23.56 -15.04
CA ARG A 229 -7.26 -22.33 -14.70
C ARG A 229 -7.38 -22.16 -13.19
N ALA A 230 -7.62 -23.24 -12.46
CA ALA A 230 -7.66 -23.20 -11.00
C ALA A 230 -6.29 -22.83 -10.39
N LEU A 231 -5.19 -23.43 -10.89
CA LEU A 231 -3.82 -23.06 -10.49
C LEU A 231 -3.55 -21.58 -10.79
N TRP A 232 -3.92 -21.11 -11.98
CA TRP A 232 -3.70 -19.73 -12.39
C TRP A 232 -4.39 -18.73 -11.46
N MET A 233 -5.68 -18.97 -11.18
CA MET A 233 -6.46 -18.13 -10.29
C MET A 233 -5.93 -18.15 -8.85
N ARG A 234 -5.59 -19.35 -8.33
CA ARG A 234 -5.06 -19.48 -6.97
C ARG A 234 -3.70 -18.81 -6.86
N ALA A 235 -2.82 -18.99 -7.85
CA ALA A 235 -1.50 -18.37 -7.89
C ALA A 235 -1.59 -16.84 -7.86
N LYS A 236 -2.48 -16.23 -8.66
CA LYS A 236 -2.71 -14.78 -8.64
C LYS A 236 -3.21 -14.28 -7.28
N LEU A 237 -4.22 -14.94 -6.71
CA LEU A 237 -4.76 -14.57 -5.40
C LEU A 237 -3.68 -14.66 -4.31
N LEU A 238 -2.93 -15.76 -4.29
CA LEU A 238 -1.86 -15.97 -3.31
C LEU A 238 -0.68 -15.02 -3.51
N TYR A 239 -0.34 -14.66 -4.75
CA TYR A 239 0.69 -13.67 -5.02
C TYR A 239 0.33 -12.33 -4.39
N TRP A 240 -0.85 -11.80 -4.71
CA TRP A 240 -1.27 -10.49 -4.21
C TRP A 240 -1.57 -10.49 -2.71
N LEU A 241 -2.11 -11.57 -2.15
CA LEU A 241 -2.22 -11.72 -0.69
C LEU A 241 -0.86 -11.79 -0.01
N GLY A 242 0.11 -12.46 -0.65
CA GLY A 242 1.48 -12.58 -0.20
C GLY A 242 2.22 -11.25 -0.19
N GLU A 243 2.14 -10.50 -1.29
CA GLU A 243 2.72 -9.15 -1.42
C GLU A 243 2.11 -8.18 -0.41
N GLU A 244 0.79 -8.20 -0.24
CA GLU A 244 0.07 -7.33 0.68
C GLU A 244 0.40 -7.62 2.14
N ARG A 245 0.18 -8.87 2.55
CA ARG A 245 0.20 -9.26 3.95
C ARG A 245 1.57 -9.77 4.38
N HIS A 246 2.57 -9.75 3.49
CA HIS A 246 3.88 -10.38 3.69
C HIS A 246 3.72 -11.84 4.19
N GLY A 247 2.81 -12.57 3.55
CA GLY A 247 2.40 -13.91 3.94
C GLY A 247 3.32 -14.97 3.33
N MET A 248 4.21 -15.58 4.14
CA MET A 248 5.19 -16.55 3.64
C MET A 248 4.54 -17.80 3.03
N HIS A 249 3.39 -18.22 3.57
CA HIS A 249 2.64 -19.35 3.04
C HIS A 249 2.05 -19.01 1.67
N GLU A 250 1.45 -17.84 1.55
CA GLU A 250 0.85 -17.31 0.34
C GLU A 250 1.90 -17.15 -0.77
N ILE A 251 3.03 -16.51 -0.47
CA ILE A 251 4.17 -16.36 -1.41
C ILE A 251 4.65 -17.73 -1.90
N ALA A 252 4.85 -18.69 -0.99
CA ALA A 252 5.30 -20.03 -1.37
C ALA A 252 4.26 -20.78 -2.21
N GLY A 253 2.97 -20.60 -1.91
CA GLY A 253 1.87 -21.20 -2.67
C GLY A 253 1.74 -20.63 -4.07
N ALA A 254 1.87 -19.30 -4.22
CA ALA A 254 1.89 -18.63 -5.51
C ALA A 254 3.07 -19.11 -6.37
N GLN A 255 4.28 -19.13 -5.79
CA GLN A 255 5.48 -19.57 -6.51
C GLN A 255 5.37 -21.02 -6.97
N ARG A 256 4.83 -21.92 -6.13
CA ARG A 256 4.58 -23.32 -6.50
C ARG A 256 3.66 -23.40 -7.70
N ASP A 257 2.50 -22.75 -7.64
CA ASP A 257 1.46 -22.85 -8.68
C ASP A 257 1.92 -22.20 -10.00
N PHE A 258 2.55 -21.03 -9.95
CA PHE A 258 3.15 -20.41 -11.15
C PHE A 258 4.28 -21.25 -11.75
N THR A 259 5.12 -21.90 -10.93
CA THR A 259 6.20 -22.77 -11.44
C THR A 259 5.64 -23.96 -12.21
N ILE A 260 4.52 -24.54 -11.76
CA ILE A 260 3.84 -25.64 -12.48
C ILE A 260 3.37 -25.14 -13.85
N LEU A 261 2.69 -24.00 -13.91
CA LEU A 261 2.23 -23.41 -15.17
C LEU A 261 3.39 -23.01 -16.08
N ARG A 262 4.46 -22.42 -15.53
CA ARG A 262 5.66 -21.98 -16.27
C ARG A 262 6.36 -23.12 -16.99
N LYS A 263 6.36 -24.33 -16.41
CA LYS A 263 6.90 -25.53 -17.08
C LYS A 263 6.11 -25.90 -18.35
N LYS A 264 4.80 -25.68 -18.35
CA LYS A 264 3.92 -25.97 -19.50
C LYS A 264 3.88 -24.83 -20.51
N TYR A 265 4.03 -23.60 -20.05
CA TYR A 265 3.96 -22.37 -20.86
C TYR A 265 5.23 -21.51 -20.68
N PRO A 266 6.40 -21.99 -21.12
CA PRO A 266 7.69 -21.32 -20.91
C PRO A 266 7.89 -20.03 -21.74
N ASP A 267 7.01 -19.77 -22.71
CA ASP A 267 7.07 -18.55 -23.54
C ASP A 267 6.07 -17.47 -23.08
N ASP A 268 5.21 -17.77 -22.10
CA ASP A 268 4.24 -16.81 -21.60
C ASP A 268 4.93 -15.72 -20.76
N GLN A 269 4.86 -14.48 -21.24
CA GLN A 269 5.53 -13.35 -20.62
C GLN A 269 4.95 -13.01 -19.24
N LEU A 270 3.65 -13.22 -19.02
CA LEU A 270 3.03 -12.85 -17.76
C LEU A 270 3.46 -13.84 -16.65
N LEU A 271 3.52 -15.13 -16.96
CA LEU A 271 4.11 -16.14 -16.05
C LEU A 271 5.59 -15.86 -15.76
N ALA A 272 6.36 -15.42 -16.75
CA ALA A 272 7.75 -14.99 -16.54
C ALA A 272 7.84 -13.82 -15.54
N MET A 273 6.98 -12.80 -15.68
CA MET A 273 6.93 -11.67 -14.74
C MET A 273 6.58 -12.13 -13.32
N TYR A 274 5.52 -12.93 -13.15
CA TYR A 274 5.10 -13.45 -11.84
C TYR A 274 6.13 -14.37 -11.17
N THR A 275 7.03 -14.98 -11.96
CA THR A 275 8.14 -15.81 -11.45
C THR A 275 9.44 -15.03 -11.25
N GLY A 276 9.40 -13.70 -11.38
CA GLY A 276 10.49 -12.79 -11.03
C GLY A 276 11.36 -12.31 -12.20
N GLU A 277 11.06 -12.71 -13.44
CA GLU A 277 11.79 -12.22 -14.61
C GLU A 277 11.46 -10.74 -14.86
N LYS A 278 12.49 -9.91 -15.12
CA LYS A 278 12.34 -8.50 -15.48
C LYS A 278 12.18 -8.37 -17.00
N ILE A 279 10.96 -8.13 -17.46
CA ILE A 279 10.64 -7.91 -18.87
C ILE A 279 10.52 -6.42 -19.14
N LYS A 280 11.37 -5.90 -20.05
CA LYS A 280 11.39 -4.48 -20.40
C LYS A 280 10.06 -4.06 -21.01
N SER A 281 9.49 -2.98 -20.49
CA SER A 281 8.27 -2.37 -21.01
C SER A 281 8.64 -1.39 -22.13
N VAL A 282 8.14 -1.65 -23.34
CA VAL A 282 8.29 -0.74 -24.48
C VAL A 282 7.49 0.53 -24.19
N SER A 283 8.09 1.69 -24.42
CA SER A 283 7.46 2.99 -24.20
C SER A 283 7.71 3.92 -25.38
N PHE A 284 6.76 4.82 -25.66
CA PHE A 284 6.95 5.85 -26.69
C PHE A 284 8.12 6.80 -26.35
N CYS A 285 8.47 6.91 -25.06
CA CYS A 285 9.52 7.80 -24.57
C CYS A 285 10.91 7.38 -25.04
N ASP A 286 11.10 6.11 -25.39
CA ASP A 286 12.36 5.57 -25.91
C ASP A 286 12.82 6.31 -27.18
N ASN A 287 11.88 6.88 -27.94
CA ASN A 287 12.16 7.64 -29.17
C ASN A 287 12.57 9.10 -28.91
N LEU A 288 12.31 9.65 -27.72
CA LEU A 288 12.51 11.07 -27.39
C LEU A 288 13.82 11.35 -26.64
N LEU A 289 14.58 10.31 -26.27
CA LEU A 289 15.81 10.43 -25.47
C LEU A 289 17.02 10.99 -26.25
N ASN A 290 16.94 11.07 -27.58
CA ASN A 290 18.07 11.39 -28.46
C ASN A 290 18.07 12.85 -28.96
N ILE A 291 17.41 13.79 -28.27
CA ILE A 291 17.50 15.21 -28.62
C ILE A 291 18.88 15.77 -28.23
N ASP A 292 19.58 16.36 -29.21
CA ASP A 292 20.89 16.98 -29.00
C ASP A 292 20.84 18.10 -27.97
N GLY A 293 21.86 18.15 -27.10
CA GLY A 293 22.01 19.21 -26.10
C GLY A 293 21.29 19.00 -24.77
N ALA A 294 20.50 17.92 -24.61
CA ALA A 294 19.90 17.55 -23.33
C ALA A 294 20.97 17.10 -22.31
N PRO A 295 21.05 17.74 -21.11
CA PRO A 295 21.92 17.27 -20.04
C PRO A 295 21.57 15.85 -19.58
N ALA A 296 22.54 15.13 -19.03
CA ALA A 296 22.32 13.75 -18.57
C ALA A 296 21.21 13.66 -17.52
N TRP A 297 21.15 14.59 -16.55
CA TRP A 297 20.09 14.64 -15.55
C TRP A 297 18.71 14.83 -16.17
N SER A 298 18.61 15.64 -17.23
CA SER A 298 17.35 15.91 -17.92
C SER A 298 16.86 14.67 -18.65
N ARG A 299 17.75 13.93 -19.33
CA ARG A 299 17.37 12.67 -20.00
C ARG A 299 16.86 11.63 -18.99
N SER A 300 17.55 11.44 -17.87
CA SER A 300 17.13 10.51 -16.83
C SER A 300 15.82 10.93 -16.17
N GLN A 301 15.64 12.21 -15.87
CA GLN A 301 14.39 12.73 -15.31
C GLN A 301 13.22 12.59 -16.32
N PHE A 302 13.45 12.89 -17.60
CA PHE A 302 12.44 12.76 -18.65
C PHE A 302 11.97 11.32 -18.80
N GLU A 303 12.91 10.36 -18.93
CA GLU A 303 12.56 8.94 -19.05
C GLU A 303 11.74 8.47 -17.84
N ALA A 304 12.21 8.80 -16.63
CA ALA A 304 11.56 8.40 -15.39
C ALA A 304 10.15 8.97 -15.27
N LEU A 305 9.99 10.28 -15.49
CA LEU A 305 8.66 10.92 -15.46
C LEU A 305 7.75 10.37 -16.56
N CYS A 306 8.27 10.13 -17.76
CA CYS A 306 7.44 9.67 -18.87
C CYS A 306 6.87 8.27 -18.63
N ARG A 307 7.71 7.31 -18.22
CA ARG A 307 7.28 5.95 -17.86
C ARG A 307 6.36 5.95 -16.63
N MET A 308 6.63 6.80 -15.64
CA MET A 308 5.78 6.98 -14.46
C MET A 308 4.39 7.53 -14.82
N ARG A 309 4.30 8.46 -15.79
CA ARG A 309 3.01 8.92 -16.35
C ARG A 309 2.25 7.82 -17.03
N GLU A 310 2.90 6.97 -17.84
CA GLU A 310 2.21 5.85 -18.50
C GLU A 310 1.50 4.92 -17.51
N ILE A 311 2.07 4.74 -16.30
CA ILE A 311 1.45 3.97 -15.22
C ILE A 311 0.27 4.75 -14.62
N ALA A 312 0.50 5.99 -14.17
CA ALA A 312 -0.55 6.81 -13.55
C ALA A 312 -1.74 7.02 -14.49
N HIS A 313 -1.47 7.36 -15.76
CA HIS A 313 -2.49 7.60 -16.77
C HIS A 313 -3.28 6.33 -17.09
N TRP A 314 -2.66 5.14 -17.07
CA TRP A 314 -3.40 3.88 -17.21
C TRP A 314 -4.41 3.72 -16.07
N TRP A 315 -4.00 3.98 -14.82
CA TRP A 315 -4.92 3.92 -13.68
C TRP A 315 -6.07 4.91 -13.83
N VAL A 316 -5.80 6.15 -14.26
CA VAL A 316 -6.85 7.16 -14.45
C VAL A 316 -7.78 6.84 -15.62
N ASN A 317 -7.24 6.38 -16.75
CA ASN A 317 -8.01 6.26 -18.00
C ASN A 317 -8.66 4.89 -18.18
N GLU A 318 -8.00 3.82 -17.75
CA GLU A 318 -8.47 2.44 -17.98
C GLU A 318 -9.17 1.85 -16.75
N ARG A 319 -8.78 2.30 -15.55
CA ARG A 319 -9.17 1.62 -14.30
C ARG A 319 -10.09 2.43 -13.41
N GLN A 320 -9.90 3.75 -13.31
CA GLN A 320 -10.63 4.57 -12.35
C GLN A 320 -12.14 4.59 -12.62
N ALA A 321 -12.92 4.14 -11.65
CA ALA A 321 -14.38 4.10 -11.74
C ALA A 321 -15.00 5.51 -11.72
N GLU A 322 -16.28 5.62 -12.09
CA GLU A 322 -17.00 6.90 -12.12
C GLU A 322 -17.04 7.60 -10.75
N ASN A 323 -17.16 6.83 -9.68
CA ASN A 323 -17.08 7.35 -8.31
C ASN A 323 -15.66 7.77 -7.91
N GLY A 324 -14.60 7.30 -8.58
CA GLY A 324 -13.21 7.71 -8.32
C GLY A 324 -12.31 6.61 -7.75
N GLU A 325 -12.86 5.47 -7.36
CA GLU A 325 -12.11 4.30 -6.89
C GLU A 325 -11.19 3.74 -8.01
N PHE A 326 -10.11 3.08 -7.61
CA PHE A 326 -9.21 2.32 -8.49
C PHE A 326 -9.38 0.80 -8.34
N GLY A 327 -10.05 0.36 -7.26
CA GLY A 327 -10.53 -1.01 -7.12
C GLY A 327 -9.65 -1.91 -6.25
N GLY A 328 -8.79 -1.35 -5.41
CA GLY A 328 -8.08 -2.08 -4.34
C GLY A 328 -8.72 -1.96 -2.96
N LYS A 329 -9.84 -1.24 -2.84
CA LYS A 329 -10.49 -0.70 -1.63
C LYS A 329 -10.04 0.73 -1.38
N ILE A 330 -10.95 1.58 -0.92
CA ILE A 330 -10.69 3.02 -0.88
C ILE A 330 -9.48 3.42 0.01
N GLY A 331 -9.17 2.63 1.05
CA GLY A 331 -7.99 2.83 1.90
C GLY A 331 -6.68 2.55 1.15
N ASP A 332 -6.64 1.47 0.36
CA ASP A 332 -5.45 1.14 -0.46
C ASP A 332 -5.36 2.06 -1.69
N ASP A 333 -6.50 2.45 -2.25
CA ASP A 333 -6.57 3.29 -3.44
C ASP A 333 -5.92 4.67 -3.20
N VAL A 334 -5.99 5.20 -1.97
CA VAL A 334 -5.33 6.48 -1.66
C VAL A 334 -3.81 6.32 -1.55
N GLU A 335 -3.30 5.15 -1.19
CA GLU A 335 -1.86 4.90 -1.13
C GLU A 335 -1.19 4.95 -2.51
N LEU A 336 -1.92 4.52 -3.55
CA LEU A 336 -1.49 4.62 -4.95
C LEU A 336 -1.06 6.05 -5.31
N LEU A 337 -1.65 7.06 -4.65
CA LEU A 337 -1.36 8.47 -4.89
C LEU A 337 0.00 8.93 -4.33
N ARG A 338 0.61 8.22 -3.37
CA ARG A 338 1.83 8.67 -2.65
C ARG A 338 2.97 9.08 -3.59
N TRP A 339 3.19 8.33 -4.67
CA TRP A 339 4.21 8.65 -5.67
C TRP A 339 3.76 9.65 -6.74
N TRP A 340 2.46 9.92 -6.91
CA TRP A 340 1.94 10.83 -7.94
C TRP A 340 2.31 12.30 -7.69
N SER A 341 2.80 12.62 -6.49
CA SER A 341 3.22 13.98 -6.13
C SER A 341 4.22 14.57 -7.13
N SER A 342 5.20 13.80 -7.61
CA SER A 342 6.16 14.25 -8.64
C SER A 342 5.46 14.65 -9.96
N LEU A 343 4.39 13.94 -10.35
CA LEU A 343 3.63 14.24 -11.56
C LEU A 343 2.77 15.49 -11.40
N ILE A 344 2.03 15.59 -10.28
CA ILE A 344 1.16 16.73 -10.00
C ILE A 344 1.98 18.01 -9.85
N LEU A 345 3.10 17.94 -9.13
CA LEU A 345 4.00 19.08 -8.94
C LEU A 345 4.71 19.49 -10.22
N ALA A 346 4.87 18.56 -11.18
CA ALA A 346 5.33 18.83 -12.54
C ALA A 346 4.24 19.40 -13.47
N GLY A 347 2.98 19.48 -13.03
CA GLY A 347 1.86 20.04 -13.80
C GLY A 347 1.05 19.03 -14.63
N ASP A 348 1.16 17.73 -14.35
CA ASP A 348 0.40 16.69 -15.05
C ASP A 348 -1.12 16.76 -14.73
N GLN A 349 -1.92 17.09 -15.75
CA GLN A 349 -3.36 17.27 -15.59
C GLN A 349 -4.13 15.95 -15.46
N THR A 350 -3.64 14.86 -16.06
CA THR A 350 -4.31 13.56 -15.99
C THR A 350 -4.17 12.98 -14.59
N ALA A 351 -2.96 12.99 -14.04
CA ALA A 351 -2.68 12.56 -12.66
C ALA A 351 -3.45 13.43 -11.66
N LEU A 352 -3.47 14.76 -11.85
CA LEU A 352 -4.26 15.65 -11.01
C LEU A 352 -5.75 15.33 -11.04
N ARG A 353 -6.34 15.14 -12.22
CA ARG A 353 -7.76 14.79 -12.37
C ARG A 353 -8.09 13.50 -11.62
N GLY A 354 -7.24 12.48 -11.78
CA GLY A 354 -7.41 11.21 -11.10
C GLY A 354 -7.33 11.34 -9.57
N TRP A 355 -6.32 12.06 -9.09
CA TRP A 355 -6.14 12.36 -7.66
C TRP A 355 -7.36 13.10 -7.10
N LYS A 356 -7.79 14.19 -7.75
CA LYS A 356 -8.92 15.02 -7.28
C LYS A 356 -10.19 14.17 -7.16
N LYS A 357 -10.46 13.32 -8.15
CA LYS A 357 -11.64 12.46 -8.16
C LYS A 357 -11.68 11.52 -6.96
N LEU A 358 -10.58 10.82 -6.66
CA LEU A 358 -10.49 9.96 -5.47
C LEU A 358 -10.56 10.78 -4.18
N ALA A 359 -9.84 11.91 -4.11
CA ALA A 359 -9.84 12.80 -2.96
C ALA A 359 -11.23 13.35 -2.62
N ASP A 360 -12.10 13.56 -3.61
CA ASP A 360 -13.49 13.98 -3.41
C ASP A 360 -14.40 12.81 -3.04
N GLU A 361 -14.12 11.61 -3.50
CA GLU A 361 -14.91 10.42 -3.19
C GLU A 361 -14.71 9.90 -1.77
N VAL A 362 -13.47 9.95 -1.28
CA VAL A 362 -13.15 9.59 0.11
C VAL A 362 -14.05 10.30 1.12
N TRP A 363 -14.43 11.54 0.85
CA TRP A 363 -15.31 12.34 1.71
C TRP A 363 -16.77 11.85 1.76
N LYS A 364 -17.19 11.05 0.79
CA LYS A 364 -18.55 10.48 0.73
C LYS A 364 -18.61 9.06 1.32
N ASN A 365 -17.46 8.43 1.57
CA ASN A 365 -17.42 7.06 2.06
C ASN A 365 -18.01 6.97 3.49
N PRO A 366 -18.91 6.00 3.78
CA PRO A 366 -19.54 5.87 5.11
C PRO A 366 -18.57 5.54 6.25
N LYS A 367 -17.36 5.09 5.95
CA LYS A 367 -16.26 4.85 6.91
C LYS A 367 -15.54 6.14 7.30
N VAL A 368 -15.80 7.25 6.60
CA VAL A 368 -15.18 8.56 6.84
C VAL A 368 -16.20 9.50 7.47
N TYR A 369 -15.79 10.19 8.54
CA TYR A 369 -16.57 11.27 9.15
C TYR A 369 -15.67 12.49 9.33
N LYS A 370 -16.05 13.61 8.70
CA LYS A 370 -15.27 14.87 8.70
C LYS A 370 -13.79 14.65 8.37
N GLY A 371 -13.53 13.86 7.32
CA GLY A 371 -12.18 13.67 6.79
C GLY A 371 -11.29 12.77 7.62
N TYR A 372 -11.81 11.89 8.47
CA TYR A 372 -11.01 10.87 9.13
C TYR A 372 -11.81 9.57 9.31
N SER A 373 -11.13 8.46 9.62
CA SER A 373 -11.83 7.22 9.96
C SER A 373 -12.89 7.48 11.04
N LYS A 374 -14.10 6.98 10.82
CA LYS A 374 -15.24 7.15 11.73
C LYS A 374 -14.98 6.45 13.08
N TYR A 375 -14.38 5.26 13.03
CA TYR A 375 -14.07 4.44 14.19
C TYR A 375 -12.57 4.45 14.48
N ALA A 376 -12.18 4.14 15.72
CA ALA A 376 -10.78 3.98 16.07
C ALA A 376 -10.20 2.77 15.33
N LEU A 377 -9.20 3.04 14.49
CA LEU A 377 -8.30 2.09 13.85
C LEU A 377 -6.87 2.48 14.24
N ASP A 378 -5.90 1.62 13.98
CA ASP A 378 -4.50 2.05 14.14
C ASP A 378 -4.19 3.23 13.21
N VAL A 379 -3.19 4.01 13.61
CA VAL A 379 -2.94 5.33 13.03
C VAL A 379 -2.60 5.30 11.54
N GLU A 380 -2.04 4.19 11.07
CA GLU A 380 -1.69 4.02 9.67
C GLU A 380 -2.98 4.04 8.83
N HIS A 381 -3.83 3.04 9.01
CA HIS A 381 -5.13 2.94 8.33
C HIS A 381 -6.09 4.10 8.64
N ALA A 382 -6.10 4.60 9.88
CA ALA A 382 -7.02 5.68 10.25
C ALA A 382 -6.73 6.99 9.50
N SER A 383 -5.45 7.20 9.15
CA SER A 383 -4.95 8.46 8.57
C SER A 383 -4.93 8.50 7.05
N GLU A 384 -4.90 7.33 6.37
CA GLU A 384 -4.84 7.17 4.91
C GLU A 384 -5.78 8.12 4.19
N PHE A 385 -7.08 8.05 4.52
CA PHE A 385 -8.17 8.77 3.85
C PHE A 385 -7.84 10.23 3.59
N ILE A 386 -7.32 10.94 4.60
CA ILE A 386 -7.02 12.37 4.47
C ILE A 386 -5.56 12.63 4.14
N SER A 387 -4.64 11.90 4.77
CA SER A 387 -3.21 12.19 4.69
C SER A 387 -2.66 11.94 3.29
N ASP A 388 -3.25 11.02 2.55
CA ASP A 388 -2.85 10.67 1.19
C ASP A 388 -3.69 11.35 0.11
N THR A 389 -4.66 12.19 0.48
CA THR A 389 -5.53 12.87 -0.50
C THR A 389 -5.48 14.40 -0.41
N ALA A 390 -6.03 15.00 0.64
CA ALA A 390 -6.31 16.44 0.70
C ALA A 390 -5.07 17.36 0.82
N PRO A 391 -3.97 16.99 1.51
CA PRO A 391 -2.82 17.88 1.71
C PRO A 391 -2.27 18.47 0.41
N LEU A 392 -2.02 17.63 -0.60
CA LEU A 392 -1.48 18.10 -1.87
C LEU A 392 -2.49 18.94 -2.67
N MET A 393 -3.79 18.77 -2.43
CA MET A 393 -4.84 19.58 -3.06
C MET A 393 -4.86 21.02 -2.53
N VAL A 394 -4.48 21.26 -1.27
CA VAL A 394 -4.30 22.63 -0.74
C VAL A 394 -3.14 23.36 -1.44
N LEU A 395 -2.15 22.61 -1.92
CA LEU A 395 -1.05 23.17 -2.71
C LEU A 395 -1.48 23.48 -4.15
N TYR A 396 -2.20 22.56 -4.80
CA TYR A 396 -2.48 22.68 -6.23
C TYR A 396 -3.73 23.53 -6.52
N SER A 397 -4.76 23.39 -5.69
CA SER A 397 -6.05 24.07 -5.85
C SER A 397 -6.11 25.36 -5.03
N ASP A 398 -6.90 26.33 -5.48
CA ASP A 398 -7.32 27.47 -4.66
C ASP A 398 -8.76 27.28 -4.13
N ASP A 399 -9.30 26.06 -4.27
CA ASP A 399 -10.62 25.68 -3.75
C ASP A 399 -10.57 25.60 -2.20
N PRO A 400 -11.33 26.46 -1.49
CA PRO A 400 -11.30 26.52 -0.03
C PRO A 400 -11.79 25.23 0.63
N VAL A 401 -12.49 24.35 -0.10
CA VAL A 401 -12.96 23.07 0.45
C VAL A 401 -11.80 22.24 0.98
N TYR A 402 -10.63 22.23 0.33
CA TYR A 402 -9.52 21.42 0.80
C TYR A 402 -8.91 21.96 2.10
N GLU A 403 -8.87 23.29 2.27
CA GLU A 403 -8.43 23.88 3.55
C GLU A 403 -9.43 23.58 4.67
N GLU A 404 -10.74 23.66 4.40
CA GLU A 404 -11.78 23.24 5.35
C GLU A 404 -11.61 21.77 5.73
N ARG A 405 -11.37 20.89 4.76
CA ARG A 405 -11.15 19.46 4.96
C ARG A 405 -9.96 19.18 5.90
N LEU A 406 -8.86 19.93 5.79
CA LEU A 406 -7.71 19.80 6.71
C LEU A 406 -8.01 20.35 8.12
N SER A 407 -8.92 21.32 8.24
CA SER A 407 -9.27 21.94 9.53
C SER A 407 -9.82 20.95 10.55
N TYR A 408 -10.58 19.95 10.10
CA TYR A 408 -11.10 18.90 10.97
C TYR A 408 -10.00 18.09 11.65
N SER A 409 -8.94 17.73 10.92
CA SER A 409 -7.77 17.05 11.50
C SER A 409 -7.07 17.92 12.55
N ALA A 410 -7.00 19.23 12.32
CA ALA A 410 -6.45 20.16 13.31
C ALA A 410 -7.32 20.26 14.57
N ASP A 411 -8.65 20.24 14.42
CA ASP A 411 -9.58 20.22 15.55
C ASP A 411 -9.47 18.92 16.36
N TYR A 412 -9.41 17.77 15.70
CA TYR A 412 -9.21 16.49 16.38
C TYR A 412 -7.86 16.42 17.08
N PHE A 413 -6.79 16.89 16.43
CA PHE A 413 -5.47 16.98 17.05
C PHE A 413 -5.51 17.79 18.35
N GLN A 414 -6.22 18.92 18.38
CA GLN A 414 -6.32 19.78 19.56
C GLN A 414 -7.22 19.22 20.68
N SER A 415 -8.33 18.57 20.31
CA SER A 415 -9.45 18.30 21.24
C SER A 415 -9.70 16.82 21.53
N LEU A 416 -9.36 15.92 20.60
CA LEU A 416 -9.69 14.50 20.69
C LEU A 416 -8.44 13.63 20.79
N TRP A 417 -7.56 13.67 19.81
CA TRP A 417 -6.44 12.75 19.66
C TRP A 417 -5.35 12.99 20.70
N THR A 418 -5.07 14.26 21.03
CA THR A 418 -4.09 14.59 22.06
C THR A 418 -4.74 15.01 23.37
N GLY A 419 -3.96 14.92 24.45
CA GLY A 419 -4.33 15.41 25.77
C GLY A 419 -3.10 15.83 26.55
N TYR A 420 -3.28 16.15 27.83
CA TYR A 420 -2.18 16.44 28.74
C TYR A 420 -1.92 15.24 29.64
N THR A 421 -0.64 14.94 29.86
CA THR A 421 -0.14 13.92 30.79
C THR A 421 -0.25 14.41 32.24
N ILE A 422 0.07 13.54 33.20
CA ILE A 422 0.17 13.94 34.63
C ILE A 422 1.26 15.00 34.88
N TYR A 423 2.22 15.16 33.97
CA TYR A 423 3.28 16.17 34.03
C TYR A 423 2.93 17.46 33.27
N GLY A 424 1.73 17.55 32.71
CA GLY A 424 1.25 18.73 31.98
C GLY A 424 1.83 18.87 30.57
N ASN A 425 2.46 17.83 30.01
CA ASN A 425 2.93 17.85 28.63
C ASN A 425 1.88 17.29 27.67
N ARG A 426 1.93 17.67 26.40
CA ARG A 426 0.97 17.23 25.39
C ARG A 426 1.50 16.03 24.60
N LEU A 427 0.69 14.98 24.47
CA LEU A 427 0.95 13.78 23.66
C LEU A 427 -0.34 13.29 22.99
N PHE A 428 -0.21 12.49 21.94
CA PHE A 428 -1.34 11.66 21.52
C PHE A 428 -1.69 10.68 22.63
N LYS A 429 -2.99 10.47 22.79
CA LYS A 429 -3.54 9.56 23.79
C LYS A 429 -3.27 8.09 23.44
N SER A 430 -3.23 7.79 22.15
CA SER A 430 -3.15 6.43 21.61
C SER A 430 -2.64 6.47 20.17
N ALA A 431 -2.19 5.31 19.67
CA ALA A 431 -1.98 5.06 18.25
C ALA A 431 -3.24 4.48 17.57
N TRP A 432 -4.34 4.28 18.31
CA TRP A 432 -5.65 3.86 17.78
C TRP A 432 -6.67 4.96 18.01
N PHE A 433 -7.04 5.66 16.94
CA PHE A 433 -7.99 6.75 17.03
C PHE A 433 -8.73 6.99 15.73
N GLY A 434 -9.91 7.58 15.86
CA GLY A 434 -10.74 8.03 14.74
C GLY A 434 -11.24 9.45 14.99
N SER A 435 -12.25 9.84 14.23
CA SER A 435 -12.97 11.11 14.37
C SER A 435 -13.96 11.13 15.54
N GLN A 436 -14.35 9.95 16.06
CA GLN A 436 -15.37 9.83 17.11
C GLN A 436 -14.85 9.22 18.41
N SER A 437 -13.73 8.48 18.37
CA SER A 437 -13.21 7.77 19.54
C SER A 437 -11.69 7.61 19.50
N VAL A 438 -11.13 7.30 20.67
CA VAL A 438 -9.73 6.94 20.88
C VAL A 438 -9.73 5.67 21.73
N ASP A 439 -9.01 4.62 21.30
CA ASP A 439 -8.89 3.37 22.05
C ASP A 439 -7.70 3.47 23.00
N MET A 440 -7.96 3.37 24.31
CA MET A 440 -6.95 3.52 25.36
C MET A 440 -6.55 2.19 26.01
N ASP A 441 -6.97 1.06 25.45
CA ASP A 441 -6.59 -0.24 25.98
C ASP A 441 -5.10 -0.50 25.75
N PRO A 442 -4.31 -0.87 26.78
CA PRO A 442 -2.91 -1.25 26.57
C PRO A 442 -2.77 -2.42 25.58
N PRO A 443 -1.73 -2.41 24.71
CA PRO A 443 -0.63 -1.44 24.62
C PRO A 443 -0.94 -0.22 23.73
N LYS A 444 -2.18 -0.02 23.28
CA LYS A 444 -2.56 1.01 22.28
C LYS A 444 -2.43 2.44 22.80
N ASN A 445 -2.55 2.65 24.11
CA ASN A 445 -2.46 3.94 24.82
C ASN A 445 -1.07 4.61 24.82
N ARG A 446 -0.33 4.49 23.73
CA ARG A 446 1.00 5.05 23.53
C ARG A 446 1.00 5.89 22.26
N ASP A 447 1.83 6.92 22.30
CA ASP A 447 2.17 7.76 21.18
C ASP A 447 3.44 7.22 20.51
N LEU A 448 3.50 7.24 19.18
CA LEU A 448 4.61 6.69 18.40
C LEU A 448 4.89 7.58 17.20
N GLU A 449 6.07 7.45 16.56
CA GLU A 449 6.46 8.38 15.50
C GLU A 449 5.47 8.40 14.32
N TYR A 450 4.84 7.26 14.04
CA TYR A 450 3.85 7.10 12.98
C TYR A 450 2.59 7.96 13.22
N ASN A 451 2.31 8.41 14.45
CA ASN A 451 1.20 9.32 14.74
C ASN A 451 1.33 10.66 14.00
N THR A 452 2.55 11.04 13.61
CA THR A 452 2.80 12.23 12.79
C THR A 452 2.24 12.11 11.37
N ARG A 453 1.86 10.91 10.92
CA ARG A 453 1.12 10.71 9.66
C ARG A 453 -0.20 11.48 9.68
N ALA A 454 -0.97 11.35 10.77
CA ALA A 454 -2.20 12.12 11.00
C ALA A 454 -1.95 13.64 11.02
N LEU A 455 -0.73 14.06 11.37
CA LEU A 455 -0.33 15.48 11.38
C LEU A 455 0.01 16.04 10.00
N LYS A 456 0.13 15.22 8.95
CA LYS A 456 0.36 15.73 7.57
C LYS A 456 -0.70 16.75 7.16
N ALA A 457 -1.97 16.46 7.41
CA ALA A 457 -3.07 17.40 7.20
C ALA A 457 -2.91 18.70 8.02
N VAL A 458 -2.52 18.58 9.28
CA VAL A 458 -2.31 19.73 10.18
C VAL A 458 -1.14 20.60 9.73
N ARG A 459 -0.04 19.98 9.27
CA ARG A 459 1.14 20.67 8.74
C ARG A 459 0.83 21.47 7.48
N PHE A 460 0.07 20.90 6.54
CA PHE A 460 -0.34 21.62 5.33
C PHE A 460 -1.29 22.78 5.63
N LEU A 461 -2.26 22.59 6.53
CA LEU A 461 -3.13 23.67 6.99
C LEU A 461 -2.32 24.80 7.64
N LEU A 462 -1.39 24.46 8.54
CA LEU A 462 -0.58 25.43 9.26
C LEU A 462 0.39 26.17 8.33
N TRP A 463 0.98 25.48 7.36
CA TRP A 463 1.82 26.08 6.33
C TRP A 463 1.07 27.12 5.48
N LYS A 464 -0.20 26.85 5.17
CA LYS A 464 -1.06 27.74 4.37
C LYS A 464 -1.65 28.89 5.18
N SER A 465 -2.19 28.62 6.37
CA SER A 465 -3.00 29.57 7.14
C SER A 465 -2.24 30.31 8.25
N GLY A 466 -1.14 29.74 8.76
CA GLY A 466 -0.42 30.28 9.92
C GLY A 466 -1.23 30.31 11.22
N ASN A 467 -2.28 29.49 11.36
CA ASN A 467 -3.19 29.54 12.52
C ASN A 467 -2.43 29.44 13.87
N PRO A 468 -2.48 30.48 14.74
CA PRO A 468 -1.65 30.55 15.94
C PRO A 468 -2.06 29.55 17.02
N LYS A 469 -3.34 29.16 17.08
CA LYS A 469 -3.83 28.17 18.05
C LYS A 469 -3.30 26.77 17.69
N VAL A 470 -3.40 26.41 16.42
CA VAL A 470 -2.85 25.14 15.89
C VAL A 470 -1.33 25.12 16.07
N LEU A 471 -0.64 26.22 15.76
CA LEU A 471 0.81 26.35 15.96
C LEU A 471 1.22 26.11 17.41
N LYS A 472 0.49 26.70 18.37
CA LYS A 472 0.74 26.50 19.80
C LYS A 472 0.62 25.02 20.19
N THR A 473 -0.44 24.34 19.78
CA THR A 473 -0.63 22.90 20.05
C THR A 473 0.48 22.05 19.43
N MET A 474 0.87 22.37 18.19
CA MET A 474 1.97 21.68 17.51
C MET A 474 3.30 21.88 18.24
N HIS A 475 3.55 23.08 18.74
CA HIS A 475 4.76 23.40 19.52
C HIS A 475 4.78 22.69 20.86
N GLU A 476 3.68 22.70 21.62
CA GLU A 476 3.54 21.94 22.88
C GLU A 476 3.86 20.46 22.67
N TYR A 477 3.28 19.86 21.62
CA TYR A 477 3.51 18.46 21.25
C TYR A 477 4.98 18.18 20.91
N ALA A 478 5.57 19.00 20.05
CA ALA A 478 6.97 18.87 19.64
C ALA A 478 7.94 18.99 20.83
N LYS A 479 7.66 19.89 21.78
CA LYS A 479 8.48 20.04 23.00
C LYS A 479 8.45 18.80 23.88
N THR A 480 7.34 18.06 23.95
CA THR A 480 7.31 16.77 24.66
C THR A 480 8.23 15.75 24.00
N TRP A 481 8.19 15.64 22.67
CA TRP A 481 9.05 14.71 21.94
C TRP A 481 10.54 15.08 21.98
N VAL A 482 10.90 16.38 22.05
CA VAL A 482 12.29 16.79 22.33
C VAL A 482 12.75 16.27 23.69
N ARG A 483 11.92 16.36 24.74
CA ARG A 483 12.27 15.82 26.07
C ARG A 483 12.45 14.30 26.02
N ALA A 484 11.52 13.59 25.37
CA ALA A 484 11.61 12.14 25.21
C ALA A 484 12.84 11.71 24.39
N ALA A 485 13.25 12.50 23.39
CA ALA A 485 14.47 12.26 22.63
C ALA A 485 15.72 12.38 23.51
N MET A 486 15.74 13.31 24.47
CA MET A 486 16.86 13.48 25.41
C MET A 486 16.86 12.49 26.59
N ASP A 487 15.72 11.90 26.93
CA ASP A 487 15.62 10.89 27.98
C ASP A 487 16.48 9.65 27.64
N THR A 488 17.15 9.11 28.65
CA THR A 488 18.05 7.94 28.56
C THR A 488 17.48 6.69 29.24
N ALA A 489 16.22 6.74 29.68
CA ALA A 489 15.51 5.59 30.20
C ALA A 489 15.63 4.37 29.26
N LYS A 490 15.70 3.17 29.85
CA LYS A 490 15.89 1.89 29.13
C LYS A 490 17.16 1.85 28.26
N SER A 491 18.19 2.62 28.65
CA SER A 491 19.47 2.74 27.94
C SER A 491 19.35 3.35 26.54
N LYS A 492 18.32 4.16 26.29
CA LYS A 492 18.18 4.88 25.02
C LYS A 492 19.32 5.92 24.88
N PRO A 493 20.05 5.97 23.76
CA PRO A 493 20.98 7.05 23.50
C PRO A 493 20.26 8.41 23.42
N PRO A 494 20.82 9.49 24.01
CA PRO A 494 20.23 10.82 23.90
C PRO A 494 20.25 11.30 22.45
N GLY A 495 19.17 11.97 22.02
CA GLY A 495 18.95 12.38 20.64
C GLY A 495 18.01 11.47 19.87
N LEU A 496 18.04 10.16 20.16
CA LEU A 496 17.19 9.21 19.44
C LEU A 496 15.74 9.30 19.92
N ILE A 497 14.82 9.29 18.94
CA ILE A 497 13.38 9.16 19.17
C ILE A 497 13.10 7.75 19.71
N PRO A 498 12.37 7.58 20.82
CA PRO A 498 11.97 6.26 21.31
C PRO A 498 10.92 5.61 20.38
N GLY A 499 10.77 4.28 20.43
CA GLY A 499 9.75 3.57 19.64
C GLY A 499 8.32 3.98 20.00
N SER A 500 8.05 4.28 21.28
CA SER A 500 6.79 4.90 21.70
C SER A 500 6.92 5.61 23.06
N ILE A 501 5.88 6.35 23.46
CA ILE A 501 5.75 7.01 24.77
C ILE A 501 4.34 6.74 25.28
N ARG A 502 4.18 6.20 26.49
CA ARG A 502 2.85 5.98 27.07
C ARG A 502 2.20 7.31 27.48
N PHE A 503 0.93 7.50 27.11
CA PHE A 503 0.28 8.80 27.26
C PHE A 503 0.13 9.28 28.72
N PRO A 504 -0.43 8.49 29.68
CA PRO A 504 -0.70 9.04 31.01
C PRO A 504 0.54 9.55 31.77
N ASP A 505 1.67 8.86 31.66
CA ASP A 505 2.85 9.00 32.52
C ASP A 505 4.17 9.15 31.77
N GLU A 506 4.15 9.38 30.46
CA GLU A 506 5.32 9.61 29.61
C GLU A 506 6.38 8.50 29.66
N ALA A 507 6.02 7.29 30.11
CA ALA A 507 6.96 6.19 30.18
C ALA A 507 7.45 5.82 28.77
N ILE A 508 8.76 5.95 28.53
CA ILE A 508 9.41 5.53 27.29
C ILE A 508 9.04 4.09 27.02
N ASN A 509 8.30 3.84 25.94
CA ASN A 509 7.82 2.54 25.51
C ASN A 509 6.97 1.77 26.56
N GLY A 510 6.24 2.49 27.41
CA GLY A 510 5.36 1.89 28.42
C GLY A 510 6.07 0.90 29.34
N ASP A 511 5.54 -0.31 29.46
CA ASP A 511 6.11 -1.38 30.32
C ASP A 511 7.12 -2.28 29.59
N GLU A 512 7.32 -2.09 28.29
CA GLU A 512 8.25 -2.93 27.51
C GLU A 512 9.69 -2.75 28.00
N PRO A 513 10.52 -3.80 28.04
CA PRO A 513 11.86 -3.69 28.63
C PRO A 513 12.85 -2.87 27.80
N THR A 514 12.53 -2.57 26.53
CA THR A 514 13.43 -1.90 25.58
C THR A 514 12.89 -0.56 25.14
N TRP A 515 13.74 0.31 24.60
CA TRP A 515 13.34 1.61 24.06
C TRP A 515 12.91 1.58 22.59
N TYR A 516 13.25 0.50 21.86
CA TYR A 516 13.17 0.44 20.39
C TYR A 516 12.08 -0.49 19.84
N LYS A 517 11.65 -1.52 20.59
CA LYS A 517 10.60 -2.45 20.15
C LYS A 517 9.26 -2.04 20.77
N ALA A 518 8.41 -1.37 20.00
CA ALA A 518 7.13 -0.85 20.46
C ALA A 518 6.19 -1.96 20.96
N ASN A 519 6.23 -3.12 20.29
CA ASN A 519 5.38 -4.28 20.60
C ASN A 519 3.87 -3.92 20.54
N MET A 520 3.50 -3.12 19.53
CA MET A 520 2.15 -2.62 19.29
C MET A 520 1.54 -3.29 18.06
N TYR A 521 1.56 -4.63 18.04
CA TYR A 521 1.04 -5.54 17.00
C TYR A 521 1.76 -5.52 15.64
N TRP A 522 2.14 -4.36 15.12
CA TRP A 522 2.88 -4.25 13.85
C TRP A 522 4.34 -3.88 14.06
N ASP A 523 5.22 -4.47 13.26
CA ASP A 523 6.66 -4.22 13.24
C ASP A 523 7.01 -2.84 12.66
N TYR A 524 6.17 -2.28 11.79
CA TYR A 524 6.33 -0.90 11.31
C TYR A 524 6.12 0.17 12.38
N PHE A 525 5.66 -0.20 13.59
CA PHE A 525 5.65 0.68 14.76
C PHE A 525 6.91 0.58 15.62
N ASP A 526 7.76 -0.42 15.39
CA ASP A 526 9.06 -0.46 16.06
C ASP A 526 9.96 0.66 15.52
N TRP A 527 10.89 1.14 16.35
CA TRP A 527 11.82 2.20 15.99
C TRP A 527 12.62 1.88 14.73
N THR A 528 12.87 0.61 14.43
CA THR A 528 13.65 0.20 13.25
C THR A 528 12.96 0.49 11.93
N ALA A 529 11.65 0.74 11.90
CA ALA A 529 10.89 0.94 10.68
C ALA A 529 11.22 2.28 10.00
N HIS A 530 11.39 3.35 10.80
CA HIS A 530 11.70 4.69 10.29
C HIS A 530 12.80 5.39 11.09
N THR A 531 13.34 4.78 12.15
CA THR A 531 14.42 5.30 13.01
C THR A 531 14.16 6.67 13.62
N GLY A 532 12.89 7.04 13.85
CA GLY A 532 12.50 8.34 14.36
C GLY A 532 12.31 9.42 13.29
N SER A 533 12.51 9.10 12.01
CA SER A 533 12.51 10.08 10.92
C SER A 533 11.19 10.85 10.81
N MET A 534 10.05 10.19 11.02
CA MET A 534 8.75 10.85 10.89
C MET A 534 8.55 11.90 12.00
N MET A 535 9.02 11.58 13.21
CA MET A 535 9.04 12.54 14.31
C MET A 535 10.05 13.66 14.08
N LEU A 536 11.25 13.36 13.58
CA LEU A 536 12.26 14.39 13.29
C LEU A 536 11.77 15.38 12.22
N ASP A 537 11.07 14.92 11.19
CA ASP A 537 10.38 15.77 10.22
C ASP A 537 9.33 16.66 10.92
N GLN A 538 8.52 16.10 11.80
CA GLN A 538 7.56 16.87 12.60
C GLN A 538 8.24 17.96 13.45
N LEU A 539 9.37 17.66 14.09
CA LEU A 539 10.14 18.64 14.85
C LEU A 539 10.72 19.74 13.93
N LEU A 540 11.29 19.36 12.78
CA LEU A 540 11.85 20.28 11.79
C LEU A 540 10.78 21.20 11.20
N PHE A 541 9.58 20.68 10.91
CA PHE A 541 8.45 21.49 10.45
C PHE A 541 8.02 22.48 11.53
N THR A 542 7.89 22.06 12.78
CA THR A 542 7.54 22.97 13.87
C THR A 542 8.61 24.07 14.03
N PHE A 543 9.90 23.73 13.93
CA PHE A 543 10.99 24.71 13.89
C PHE A 543 10.82 25.73 12.76
N LYS A 544 10.49 25.29 11.54
CA LYS A 544 10.21 26.20 10.41
C LYS A 544 9.17 27.27 10.78
N MET A 545 8.14 26.87 11.53
CA MET A 545 7.02 27.73 11.88
C MET A 545 7.28 28.60 13.13
N THR A 546 8.06 28.13 14.10
CA THR A 546 8.27 28.83 15.39
C THR A 546 9.63 29.50 15.53
N GLN A 547 10.63 29.07 14.75
CA GLN A 547 12.04 29.41 14.91
C GLN A 547 12.63 29.03 16.29
N ASP A 548 11.98 28.14 17.04
CA ASP A 548 12.49 27.62 18.31
C ASP A 548 13.63 26.61 18.05
N SER A 549 14.87 27.09 18.15
CA SER A 549 16.07 26.29 17.93
C SER A 549 16.19 25.04 18.82
N THR A 550 15.51 24.97 19.96
CA THR A 550 15.52 23.78 20.82
C THR A 550 14.90 22.55 20.15
N LEU A 551 14.06 22.77 19.12
CA LEU A 551 13.47 21.69 18.33
C LEU A 551 14.49 21.00 17.41
N LEU A 552 15.66 21.60 17.17
CA LEU A 552 16.74 21.02 16.36
C LEU A 552 17.70 20.14 17.17
N GLU A 553 17.61 20.17 18.50
CA GLU A 553 18.52 19.43 19.38
C GLU A 553 18.53 17.91 19.12
N PRO A 554 17.39 17.23 18.88
CA PRO A 554 17.41 15.80 18.54
C PRO A 554 18.18 15.46 17.25
N ILE A 555 18.08 16.29 16.20
CA ILE A 555 18.84 16.10 14.95
C ILE A 555 20.33 16.28 15.23
N ASP A 556 20.72 17.36 15.91
CA ASP A 556 22.12 17.65 16.23
C ASP A 556 22.76 16.54 17.08
N LYS A 557 22.05 16.04 18.11
CA LYS A 557 22.51 14.94 18.96
C LYS A 557 22.62 13.62 18.21
N THR A 558 21.66 13.32 17.33
CA THR A 558 21.70 12.11 16.50
C THR A 558 22.87 12.14 15.53
N LEU A 559 23.19 13.28 14.91
CA LEU A 559 24.35 13.42 14.03
C LEU A 559 25.68 13.34 14.78
N GLN A 560 25.78 13.92 15.99
CA GLN A 560 26.94 13.71 16.88
C GLN A 560 27.12 12.25 17.24
N PHE A 561 26.01 11.55 17.52
CA PHE A 561 26.01 10.14 17.82
C PHE A 561 26.51 9.31 16.63
N ILE A 562 26.00 9.54 15.41
CA ILE A 562 26.49 8.88 14.20
C ILE A 562 27.98 9.16 13.97
N LYS A 563 28.42 10.42 14.15
CA LYS A 563 29.82 10.81 13.99
C LYS A 563 30.75 10.08 14.96
N THR A 564 30.31 9.93 16.22
CA THR A 564 31.06 9.20 17.26
C THR A 564 31.28 7.73 16.88
N TYR A 565 30.30 7.13 16.19
CA TYR A 565 30.32 5.74 15.76
C TYR A 565 30.51 5.60 14.23
N ASP A 566 31.17 6.54 13.55
CA ASP A 566 31.28 6.46 12.09
C ASP A 566 32.08 5.24 11.61
N PHE A 567 32.91 4.64 12.48
CA PHE A 567 33.62 3.38 12.25
C PHE A 567 32.69 2.14 12.13
N VAL A 568 31.44 2.24 12.61
CA VAL A 568 30.45 1.16 12.56
C VAL A 568 30.02 0.91 11.11
N SER A 569 30.12 -0.34 10.65
CA SER A 569 29.59 -0.73 9.33
C SER A 569 28.06 -0.72 9.30
N GLU A 570 27.48 -0.54 8.12
CA GLU A 570 26.03 -0.57 7.86
C GLU A 570 25.36 -1.94 8.09
N HIS A 571 26.12 -3.04 8.24
CA HIS A 571 25.58 -4.37 8.50
C HIS A 571 25.08 -4.57 9.93
N HIS A 572 23.80 -4.24 10.17
CA HIS A 572 23.19 -4.23 11.49
C HIS A 572 23.20 -5.58 12.25
N SER A 573 23.14 -6.71 11.55
CA SER A 573 23.11 -8.05 12.14
C SER A 573 24.38 -8.43 12.91
N ARG A 574 25.46 -7.65 12.78
CA ARG A 574 26.72 -7.83 13.50
C ARG A 574 26.71 -7.28 14.92
N TYR A 575 25.71 -6.47 15.26
CA TYR A 575 25.67 -5.76 16.53
C TYR A 575 24.51 -6.25 17.40
N LYS A 576 24.71 -6.18 18.72
CA LYS A 576 23.67 -6.54 19.69
C LYS A 576 22.48 -5.60 19.54
N THR A 577 21.27 -6.13 19.36
CA THR A 577 20.03 -5.33 19.24
C THR A 577 19.90 -4.35 20.41
N GLY A 578 19.62 -3.08 20.10
CA GLY A 578 19.51 -1.99 21.07
C GLY A 578 20.83 -1.35 21.52
N SER A 579 21.98 -1.87 21.09
CA SER A 579 23.29 -1.22 21.32
C SER A 579 23.46 0.05 20.48
N ALA A 580 24.48 0.84 20.80
CA ALA A 580 24.77 2.06 20.08
C ALA A 580 25.17 1.78 18.62
N GLU A 581 26.02 0.78 18.40
CA GLU A 581 26.46 0.34 17.08
C GLU A 581 25.29 -0.18 16.25
N TRP A 582 24.38 -0.93 16.87
CA TRP A 582 23.16 -1.39 16.23
C TRP A 582 22.27 -0.22 15.78
N ALA A 583 22.06 0.77 16.64
CA ALA A 583 21.26 1.94 16.30
C ALA A 583 21.89 2.77 15.17
N VAL A 584 23.21 3.02 15.22
CA VAL A 584 23.92 3.74 14.15
C VAL A 584 23.89 3.00 12.82
N SER A 585 24.00 1.66 12.84
CA SER A 585 23.87 0.87 11.61
C SER A 585 22.48 1.00 10.96
N HIS A 586 21.40 1.16 11.73
CA HIS A 586 20.07 1.43 11.17
C HIS A 586 19.99 2.85 10.61
N LEU A 587 20.41 3.87 11.38
CA LEU A 587 20.40 5.27 10.96
C LEU A 587 21.19 5.52 9.66
N LYS A 588 22.32 4.84 9.46
CA LYS A 588 23.11 4.95 8.23
C LYS A 588 22.39 4.42 6.99
N ASN A 589 21.54 3.40 7.15
CA ASN A 589 20.77 2.80 6.05
C ASN A 589 19.38 3.42 5.86
N GLU A 590 18.91 4.26 6.79
CA GLU A 590 17.55 4.78 6.73
C GLU A 590 17.43 6.00 5.81
N SER A 591 16.82 5.79 4.64
CA SER A 591 16.67 6.84 3.63
C SER A 591 15.81 8.01 4.11
N ALA A 592 14.73 7.75 4.86
CA ALA A 592 13.85 8.80 5.38
C ALA A 592 14.59 9.71 6.36
N PHE A 593 15.49 9.15 7.17
CA PHE A 593 16.32 9.90 8.11
C PHE A 593 17.20 10.89 7.35
N TRP A 594 17.92 10.42 6.34
CA TRP A 594 18.81 11.26 5.53
C TRP A 594 18.06 12.28 4.67
N GLN A 595 16.81 12.03 4.28
CA GLN A 595 15.96 13.03 3.65
C GLN A 595 15.62 14.18 4.61
N VAL A 596 15.25 13.88 5.86
CA VAL A 596 14.98 14.91 6.88
C VAL A 596 16.23 15.71 7.22
N VAL A 597 17.39 15.03 7.39
CA VAL A 597 18.67 15.72 7.62
C VAL A 597 19.07 16.58 6.41
N SER A 598 18.82 16.11 5.19
CA SER A 598 19.05 16.91 3.98
C SER A 598 18.21 18.17 3.99
N GLN A 599 16.93 18.06 4.36
CA GLN A 599 16.04 19.20 4.46
C GLN A 599 16.45 20.18 5.58
N TRP A 600 16.89 19.66 6.73
CA TRP A 600 17.47 20.45 7.81
C TRP A 600 18.67 21.26 7.30
N ARG A 601 19.61 20.60 6.60
CA ARG A 601 20.81 21.24 6.05
C ARG A 601 20.49 22.38 5.07
N LEU A 602 19.49 22.17 4.21
CA LEU A 602 19.03 23.18 3.25
C LEU A 602 18.33 24.36 3.93
N MET A 603 17.62 24.12 5.03
CA MET A 603 16.90 25.17 5.77
C MET A 603 17.80 26.01 6.68
N THR A 604 18.73 25.39 7.39
CA THR A 604 19.55 26.06 8.40
C THR A 604 20.86 26.61 7.86
N SER A 605 21.30 26.11 6.69
CA SER A 605 22.64 26.35 6.14
C SER A 605 23.79 25.85 7.02
N ASP A 606 23.52 25.03 8.05
CA ASP A 606 24.51 24.53 9.00
C ASP A 606 25.37 23.42 8.37
N ASN A 607 26.66 23.68 8.18
CA ASN A 607 27.58 22.82 7.44
C ASN A 607 28.43 21.88 8.31
N ARG A 608 28.17 21.80 9.63
CA ARG A 608 29.00 21.03 10.58
C ARG A 608 29.07 19.52 10.30
N TYR A 609 28.09 18.98 9.55
CA TYR A 609 27.95 17.56 9.23
C TYR A 609 27.98 17.28 7.71
N ASP A 610 28.53 18.20 6.90
CA ASP A 610 28.62 18.01 5.45
C ASP A 610 29.45 16.77 5.07
N ASP A 611 30.40 16.36 5.90
CA ASP A 611 31.15 15.10 5.78
C ASP A 611 30.24 13.86 5.82
N LEU A 612 29.32 13.81 6.78
CA LEU A 612 28.32 12.75 6.87
C LEU A 612 27.32 12.81 5.72
N LEU A 613 26.89 14.01 5.34
CA LEU A 613 25.90 14.23 4.27
C LEU A 613 26.44 13.85 2.89
N LEU A 614 27.73 14.05 2.63
CA LEU A 614 28.37 13.56 1.42
C LEU A 614 28.47 12.03 1.37
N LYS A 615 28.56 11.37 2.53
CA LYS A 615 28.68 9.91 2.65
C LYS A 615 27.33 9.20 2.59
N TYR A 616 26.33 9.71 3.30
CA TYR A 616 25.04 9.04 3.53
C TYR A 616 23.83 9.86 3.09
N GLY A 617 23.97 11.18 2.90
CA GLY A 617 22.88 12.06 2.48
C GLY A 617 22.31 11.71 1.11
N THR A 618 21.16 12.31 0.79
CA THR A 618 20.46 12.05 -0.49
C THR A 618 21.28 12.48 -1.70
N ASP A 619 21.10 11.82 -2.84
CA ASP A 619 21.75 12.19 -4.10
C ASP A 619 21.46 13.64 -4.51
N TYR A 620 20.21 14.09 -4.34
CA TYR A 620 19.85 15.49 -4.57
C TYR A 620 20.65 16.46 -3.68
N LEU A 621 20.80 16.17 -2.38
CA LEU A 621 21.62 17.01 -1.51
C LEU A 621 23.10 16.99 -1.91
N ARG A 622 23.67 15.84 -2.27
CA ARG A 622 25.07 15.74 -2.70
C ARG A 622 25.32 16.61 -3.93
N PHE A 623 24.40 16.63 -4.89
CA PHE A 623 24.40 17.59 -5.98
C PHE A 623 24.35 19.04 -5.47
N ARG A 624 23.43 19.37 -4.54
CA ARG A 624 23.31 20.73 -3.99
C ARG A 624 24.56 21.21 -3.25
N LEU A 625 25.37 20.30 -2.68
CA LEU A 625 26.61 20.63 -1.97
C LEU A 625 27.82 20.71 -2.91
N THR A 626 27.87 19.91 -3.97
CA THR A 626 29.07 19.73 -4.81
C THR A 626 28.96 20.35 -6.21
N GLY A 627 27.74 20.54 -6.70
CA GLY A 627 27.46 20.86 -8.10
C GLY A 627 27.63 19.68 -9.06
N ASP A 628 27.96 18.48 -8.59
CA ASP A 628 28.14 17.31 -9.44
C ASP A 628 26.78 16.73 -9.88
N GLU A 629 26.45 16.90 -11.15
CA GLU A 629 25.21 16.41 -11.75
C GLU A 629 25.16 14.87 -11.86
N SER A 630 26.28 14.16 -11.65
CA SER A 630 26.30 12.70 -11.65
C SER A 630 25.39 12.09 -10.58
N PHE A 631 25.25 12.76 -9.42
CA PHE A 631 24.32 12.36 -8.36
C PHE A 631 22.86 12.45 -8.81
N LEU A 632 22.51 13.43 -9.65
CA LEU A 632 21.14 13.56 -10.17
C LEU A 632 20.75 12.38 -11.04
N VAL A 633 21.69 11.93 -11.89
CA VAL A 633 21.53 10.74 -12.74
C VAL A 633 21.49 9.47 -11.88
N HIS A 634 22.38 9.37 -10.90
CA HIS A 634 22.43 8.24 -9.97
C HIS A 634 21.09 8.06 -9.22
N GLY A 635 20.55 9.14 -8.65
CA GLY A 635 19.30 9.10 -7.89
C GLY A 635 18.05 8.79 -8.72
N CYS A 636 18.12 8.90 -10.06
CA CYS A 636 17.02 8.47 -10.95
C CYS A 636 16.99 6.95 -11.17
N LYS A 637 18.08 6.22 -10.87
CA LYS A 637 18.16 4.77 -11.13
C LYS A 637 17.06 3.96 -10.44
N PRO A 638 16.76 4.16 -9.14
CA PRO A 638 15.69 3.39 -8.48
C PRO A 638 14.33 3.57 -9.14
N VAL A 639 14.00 4.79 -9.59
CA VAL A 639 12.74 5.04 -10.30
C VAL A 639 12.71 4.29 -11.62
N LEU A 640 13.78 4.41 -12.42
CA LEU A 640 13.89 3.72 -13.70
C LEU A 640 13.83 2.20 -13.54
N GLU A 641 14.45 1.64 -12.51
CA GLU A 641 14.34 0.22 -12.18
C GLU A 641 12.90 -0.21 -11.84
N SER A 642 12.12 0.65 -11.18
CA SER A 642 10.71 0.41 -10.90
C SER A 642 9.82 0.51 -12.14
N VAL A 643 10.00 1.53 -13.00
CA VAL A 643 9.04 1.84 -14.07
C VAL A 643 9.39 1.27 -15.45
N SER A 644 10.60 0.71 -15.63
CA SER A 644 11.04 0.19 -16.93
C SER A 644 10.65 -1.27 -17.20
N TYR A 645 10.16 -1.99 -16.20
CA TYR A 645 9.92 -3.43 -16.28
C TYR A 645 8.53 -3.80 -15.78
N ASN A 646 8.01 -4.93 -16.27
CA ASN A 646 6.83 -5.61 -15.73
C ASN A 646 5.60 -4.71 -15.55
N ARG A 647 5.34 -3.77 -16.48
CA ARG A 647 4.20 -2.83 -16.42
C ARG A 647 2.85 -3.50 -16.09
N PRO A 648 2.51 -4.71 -16.59
CA PRO A 648 1.29 -5.40 -16.18
C PRO A 648 1.15 -5.58 -14.65
N LEU A 649 2.25 -5.89 -13.94
CA LEU A 649 2.29 -6.01 -12.47
C LEU A 649 2.20 -4.66 -11.73
N LEU A 650 2.24 -3.54 -12.45
CA LEU A 650 1.98 -2.20 -11.91
C LEU A 650 0.63 -1.64 -12.37
N THR A 651 -0.12 -2.41 -13.18
CA THR A 651 -1.36 -1.98 -13.85
C THR A 651 -2.40 -3.10 -13.89
N SER A 652 -2.56 -3.78 -15.03
CA SER A 652 -3.67 -4.69 -15.32
C SER A 652 -3.80 -5.89 -14.39
N GLU A 653 -2.72 -6.29 -13.75
CA GLU A 653 -2.67 -7.47 -12.91
C GLU A 653 -2.92 -7.19 -11.42
N VAL A 654 -2.83 -5.93 -11.02
CA VAL A 654 -2.86 -5.51 -9.61
C VAL A 654 -4.24 -5.75 -9.00
N LEU A 655 -4.25 -6.44 -7.86
CA LEU A 655 -5.46 -6.70 -7.07
C LEU A 655 -5.60 -5.84 -5.81
N VAL A 656 -4.50 -5.27 -5.33
CA VAL A 656 -4.34 -4.47 -4.11
C VAL A 656 -3.49 -3.24 -4.46
N THR A 657 -4.07 -2.05 -4.37
CA THR A 657 -3.55 -0.83 -5.02
C THR A 657 -2.40 -0.17 -4.27
N ASP A 658 -2.29 -0.42 -2.97
CA ASP A 658 -1.19 -0.01 -2.09
C ASP A 658 0.13 -0.75 -2.39
N ARG A 659 0.08 -1.89 -3.08
CA ARG A 659 1.29 -2.59 -3.58
C ARG A 659 1.89 -1.99 -4.84
N VAL A 660 1.26 -0.96 -5.42
CA VAL A 660 1.82 -0.23 -6.57
C VAL A 660 2.75 0.88 -6.08
N TYR A 661 4.00 0.51 -5.82
CA TYR A 661 5.01 1.42 -5.30
C TYR A 661 6.12 1.71 -6.31
N ILE A 662 6.37 3.00 -6.59
CA ILE A 662 7.47 3.45 -7.44
C ILE A 662 8.61 3.96 -6.56
N ARG A 663 9.66 3.14 -6.43
CA ARG A 663 10.82 3.45 -5.57
C ARG A 663 11.58 4.66 -6.12
N GLY A 664 12.01 5.55 -5.22
CA GLY A 664 12.82 6.72 -5.58
C GLY A 664 12.06 7.90 -6.17
N ALA A 665 10.72 7.87 -6.23
CA ALA A 665 9.91 8.97 -6.75
C ALA A 665 10.20 10.32 -6.05
N ASP A 666 10.60 10.28 -4.77
CA ASP A 666 11.01 11.46 -4.01
C ASP A 666 12.24 12.17 -4.57
N HIS A 667 13.16 11.47 -5.25
CA HIS A 667 14.29 12.10 -5.91
C HIS A 667 13.83 12.99 -7.07
N LEU A 668 12.86 12.52 -7.87
CA LEU A 668 12.25 13.34 -8.92
C LEU A 668 11.57 14.57 -8.33
N LYS A 669 10.81 14.39 -7.24
CA LYS A 669 10.17 15.50 -6.52
C LYS A 669 11.20 16.51 -6.02
N ALA A 670 12.32 16.06 -5.45
CA ALA A 670 13.40 16.91 -4.97
C ALA A 670 14.01 17.73 -6.10
N MET A 671 14.32 17.09 -7.23
CA MET A 671 14.80 17.79 -8.42
C MET A 671 13.80 18.85 -8.90
N LEU A 672 12.51 18.50 -8.98
CA LEU A 672 11.47 19.39 -9.50
C LEU A 672 11.14 20.55 -8.55
N THR A 673 11.17 20.34 -7.24
CA THR A 673 10.56 21.29 -6.29
C THR A 673 11.50 21.80 -5.22
N GLY A 674 12.68 21.21 -5.07
CA GLY A 674 13.60 21.48 -3.97
C GLY A 674 13.23 20.83 -2.64
N ASP A 675 12.17 20.02 -2.60
CA ASP A 675 11.70 19.28 -1.42
C ASP A 675 11.98 17.78 -1.58
N GLY A 676 12.85 17.25 -0.72
CA GLY A 676 13.28 15.86 -0.74
C GLY A 676 12.68 14.97 0.36
N VAL A 677 11.74 15.46 1.17
CA VAL A 677 11.18 14.67 2.28
C VAL A 677 10.12 13.69 1.77
N GLN A 678 10.18 12.43 2.21
CA GLN A 678 9.30 11.33 1.78
C GLN A 678 7.82 11.71 1.67
N GLU A 679 7.16 11.28 0.59
CA GLU A 679 5.68 11.31 0.42
C GLU A 679 5.02 12.69 0.61
N SER A 680 5.83 13.76 0.55
CA SER A 680 5.38 15.12 0.86
C SER A 680 4.78 15.21 2.27
N SER A 681 5.38 14.53 3.25
CA SER A 681 4.92 14.52 4.65
C SER A 681 4.80 15.93 5.23
N SER A 682 5.74 16.82 4.91
CA SER A 682 5.74 18.24 5.23
C SER A 682 5.89 19.08 3.95
N PRO A 683 5.28 20.28 3.87
CA PRO A 683 5.42 21.14 2.69
C PRO A 683 6.71 21.99 2.75
N TYR A 684 7.80 21.52 2.15
CA TYR A 684 9.07 22.26 2.02
C TYR A 684 9.34 22.81 0.62
N PHE A 685 8.39 22.65 -0.31
CA PHE A 685 8.50 23.08 -1.69
C PHE A 685 9.05 24.50 -1.86
N ALA A 686 10.04 24.65 -2.75
CA ALA A 686 10.50 25.94 -3.23
C ALA A 686 9.59 26.45 -4.36
N VAL A 687 9.19 25.55 -5.25
CA VAL A 687 8.42 25.84 -6.47
C VAL A 687 7.58 24.63 -6.89
N SER A 688 6.45 24.88 -7.57
CA SER A 688 5.71 23.87 -8.34
C SER A 688 5.29 24.44 -9.69
N TYR A 689 4.82 23.59 -10.60
CA TYR A 689 4.54 23.97 -12.00
C TYR A 689 3.09 23.75 -12.40
N GLN A 690 2.62 24.58 -13.33
CA GLN A 690 1.28 24.55 -13.91
C GLN A 690 1.36 24.78 -15.42
N ASP A 691 0.38 24.25 -16.16
CA ASP A 691 0.27 24.40 -17.62
C ASP A 691 1.53 23.94 -18.38
N THR A 692 2.18 22.88 -17.91
CA THR A 692 3.40 22.33 -18.49
C THR A 692 3.12 21.33 -19.60
N ARG A 693 4.18 20.98 -20.35
CA ARG A 693 4.17 19.86 -21.31
C ARG A 693 4.83 18.64 -20.66
N GLU A 694 4.42 17.44 -21.07
CA GLU A 694 4.99 16.17 -20.60
C GLU A 694 6.48 16.02 -20.95
N THR A 695 6.91 16.78 -21.95
CA THR A 695 8.27 16.93 -22.48
C THR A 695 9.11 17.97 -21.74
N MET A 696 8.64 18.50 -20.61
CA MET A 696 9.41 19.41 -19.76
C MET A 696 10.16 18.65 -18.68
N THR A 697 11.40 19.06 -18.42
CA THR A 697 12.18 18.69 -17.22
C THR A 697 12.63 19.94 -16.48
N ALA A 698 12.76 19.84 -15.16
CA ALA A 698 13.18 20.94 -14.31
C ALA A 698 14.04 20.47 -13.13
N LEU A 699 15.00 21.32 -12.77
CA LEU A 699 15.96 21.11 -11.70
C LEU A 699 16.10 22.37 -10.85
N VAL A 700 15.67 22.30 -9.59
CA VAL A 700 15.96 23.33 -8.59
C VAL A 700 17.44 23.22 -8.19
N LYS A 701 18.24 24.18 -8.64
CA LYS A 701 19.69 24.27 -8.36
C LYS A 701 19.97 24.99 -7.05
N GLU A 702 19.20 26.04 -6.76
CA GLU A 702 19.28 26.80 -5.51
C GLU A 702 17.89 27.27 -5.07
N SER A 703 17.68 27.34 -3.77
CA SER A 703 16.44 27.84 -3.17
C SER A 703 16.69 28.39 -1.76
N SER A 704 16.09 29.54 -1.46
CA SER A 704 16.05 30.20 -0.15
C SER A 704 14.80 31.10 -0.06
N THR A 705 14.65 31.86 1.03
CA THR A 705 13.58 32.86 1.13
C THR A 705 13.77 34.09 0.25
N THR A 706 14.95 34.26 -0.34
CA THR A 706 15.32 35.45 -1.13
C THR A 706 15.85 35.12 -2.53
N LYS A 707 16.06 33.85 -2.85
CA LYS A 707 16.57 33.39 -4.15
C LYS A 707 15.93 32.07 -4.57
N LEU A 708 15.60 31.95 -5.85
CA LEU A 708 15.22 30.70 -6.49
C LEU A 708 15.98 30.58 -7.82
N HIS A 709 16.64 29.45 -8.06
CA HIS A 709 17.28 29.14 -9.34
C HIS A 709 16.79 27.78 -9.81
N VAL A 710 16.04 27.78 -10.91
CA VAL A 710 15.55 26.59 -11.59
C VAL A 710 16.16 26.50 -12.97
N GLN A 711 16.71 25.35 -13.31
CA GLN A 711 17.14 25.03 -14.66
C GLN A 711 16.08 24.15 -15.33
N PHE A 712 15.66 24.52 -16.53
CA PHE A 712 14.69 23.81 -17.34
C PHE A 712 15.34 23.26 -18.59
N PHE A 713 14.80 22.15 -19.08
CA PHE A 713 15.04 21.69 -20.44
C PHE A 713 13.72 21.23 -21.06
N SER A 714 13.44 21.71 -22.26
CA SER A 714 12.25 21.40 -23.05
C SER A 714 12.62 20.53 -24.25
N TYR A 715 11.90 19.43 -24.42
CA TYR A 715 12.00 18.56 -25.60
C TYR A 715 11.05 19.01 -26.74
N GLU A 716 10.32 20.12 -26.58
CA GLU A 716 9.41 20.67 -27.59
C GLU A 716 10.11 21.49 -28.66
N HIS A 717 9.63 21.45 -29.91
CA HIS A 717 10.19 22.25 -31.00
C HIS A 717 9.87 23.75 -30.98
N LYS A 718 8.94 24.18 -30.13
CA LYS A 718 8.43 25.55 -30.10
C LYS A 718 8.45 26.06 -28.68
N THR A 719 8.69 27.36 -28.55
CA THR A 719 8.53 28.08 -27.30
C THR A 719 7.07 28.04 -26.83
N TYR A 720 6.84 27.83 -25.54
CA TYR A 720 5.51 27.83 -24.94
C TYR A 720 5.53 28.44 -23.52
N PRO A 721 4.41 29.01 -23.05
CA PRO A 721 4.34 29.58 -21.71
C PRO A 721 4.33 28.47 -20.65
N VAL A 722 5.13 28.67 -19.60
CA VAL A 722 5.17 27.85 -18.39
C VAL A 722 4.83 28.73 -17.19
N LYS A 723 4.03 28.19 -16.27
CA LYS A 723 3.65 28.88 -15.03
C LYS A 723 4.34 28.24 -13.82
N LEU A 724 5.15 29.02 -13.11
CA LEU A 724 5.69 28.63 -11.82
C LEU A 724 4.78 29.15 -10.71
N ARG A 725 4.66 28.37 -9.63
CA ARG A 725 4.08 28.79 -8.37
C ARG A 725 5.20 28.78 -7.32
N VAL A 726 5.60 29.96 -6.83
CA VAL A 726 6.75 30.10 -5.93
C VAL A 726 6.34 30.09 -4.46
N TRP A 727 6.90 29.18 -3.67
CA TRP A 727 6.39 28.83 -2.34
C TRP A 727 7.29 29.26 -1.19
N GLN A 728 8.60 29.34 -1.43
CA GLN A 728 9.60 29.64 -0.40
C GLN A 728 10.01 31.12 -0.36
N LEU A 729 9.86 31.85 -1.47
CA LEU A 729 10.22 33.28 -1.53
C LEU A 729 9.32 34.13 -0.63
N ASP A 730 9.92 35.02 0.14
CA ASP A 730 9.19 35.98 0.96
C ASP A 730 8.54 37.07 0.10
N PRO A 731 7.43 37.69 0.54
CA PRO A 731 6.89 38.85 -0.14
C PRO A 731 7.93 39.97 -0.31
N GLY A 732 7.92 40.61 -1.49
CA GLY A 732 8.88 41.65 -1.84
C GLY A 732 9.07 41.81 -3.35
N ASP A 733 9.98 42.71 -3.72
CA ASP A 733 10.34 42.96 -5.11
C ASP A 733 11.62 42.18 -5.48
N TYR A 734 11.62 41.59 -6.68
CA TYR A 734 12.65 40.68 -7.17
C TYR A 734 13.04 41.00 -8.61
N LEU A 735 14.25 40.60 -9.00
CA LEU A 735 14.66 40.49 -10.39
C LEU A 735 14.50 39.04 -10.84
N MET A 736 13.82 38.84 -11.95
CA MET A 736 13.72 37.56 -12.66
C MET A 736 14.58 37.65 -13.92
N THR A 737 15.61 36.81 -13.98
CA THR A 737 16.48 36.62 -15.14
C THR A 737 16.19 35.26 -15.76
N ILE A 738 15.93 35.25 -17.06
CA ILE A 738 15.74 34.05 -17.88
C ILE A 738 16.88 34.04 -18.88
N GLN A 739 17.75 33.05 -18.78
CA GLN A 739 18.94 32.92 -19.62
C GLN A 739 18.93 31.57 -20.33
N ASN A 740 19.21 31.57 -21.62
CA ASN A 740 19.52 30.37 -22.39
C ASN A 740 20.84 30.62 -23.16
N LYS A 741 21.26 29.69 -24.03
CA LYS A 741 22.54 29.84 -24.77
C LYS A 741 22.56 31.03 -25.75
N VAL A 742 21.41 31.59 -26.10
CA VAL A 742 21.21 32.58 -27.17
C VAL A 742 20.77 33.94 -26.61
N GLU A 743 20.00 33.93 -25.53
CA GLU A 743 19.26 35.09 -25.04
C GLU A 743 19.32 35.18 -23.51
N GLU A 744 19.43 36.40 -23.00
CA GLU A 744 19.21 36.71 -21.59
C GLU A 744 18.18 37.83 -21.49
N THR A 745 17.12 37.61 -20.73
CA THR A 745 16.10 38.61 -20.44
C THR A 745 15.97 38.78 -18.94
N THR A 746 15.96 40.03 -18.48
CA THR A 746 15.79 40.35 -17.06
C THR A 746 14.63 41.33 -16.90
N ARG A 747 13.75 41.06 -15.94
CA ARG A 747 12.62 41.93 -15.59
C ARG A 747 12.37 41.96 -14.08
N SER A 748 11.87 43.08 -13.59
CA SER A 748 11.38 43.18 -12.21
C SER A 748 10.04 42.45 -12.06
N ILE A 749 9.89 41.70 -10.98
CA ILE A 749 8.64 41.05 -10.57
C ILE A 749 8.39 41.33 -9.09
N ARG A 750 7.13 41.19 -8.67
CA ARG A 750 6.74 41.35 -7.27
C ARG A 750 6.07 40.07 -6.77
N ILE A 751 6.51 39.59 -5.62
CA ILE A 751 5.90 38.47 -4.91
C ILE A 751 5.01 39.06 -3.82
N ASN A 752 3.69 38.88 -3.91
CA ASN A 752 2.77 39.42 -2.91
C ASN A 752 2.49 38.43 -1.79
N SER A 753 2.49 37.13 -2.12
CA SER A 753 2.19 36.06 -1.18
C SER A 753 2.87 34.76 -1.57
N LYS A 754 2.92 33.80 -0.64
CA LYS A 754 3.38 32.44 -0.94
C LYS A 754 2.42 31.79 -1.94
N GLY A 755 3.00 31.17 -2.97
CA GLY A 755 2.28 30.59 -4.08
C GLY A 755 1.90 31.61 -5.16
N GLU A 756 2.58 32.75 -5.24
CA GLU A 756 2.47 33.69 -6.36
C GLU A 756 2.78 32.99 -7.69
N ARG A 757 2.02 33.32 -8.73
CA ARG A 757 2.14 32.70 -10.06
C ARG A 757 2.95 33.58 -10.99
N ILE A 758 3.99 33.01 -11.58
CA ILE A 758 4.88 33.70 -12.50
C ILE A 758 4.85 32.95 -13.83
N VAL A 759 4.56 33.66 -14.92
CA VAL A 759 4.51 33.08 -16.27
C VAL A 759 5.71 33.55 -17.07
N PHE A 760 6.36 32.63 -17.78
CA PHE A 760 7.41 32.93 -18.73
C PHE A 760 7.36 31.97 -19.92
N ASP A 761 8.03 32.34 -21.00
CA ASP A 761 8.12 31.53 -22.21
C ASP A 761 9.37 30.63 -22.15
N LEU A 762 9.17 29.32 -22.24
CA LEU A 762 10.24 28.32 -22.22
C LEU A 762 10.60 27.90 -23.64
N ALA A 763 11.85 28.16 -24.06
CA ALA A 763 12.38 27.81 -25.38
C ALA A 763 12.86 26.34 -25.46
N GLN A 764 13.10 25.85 -26.70
CA GLN A 764 13.65 24.51 -26.99
C GLN A 764 15.15 24.40 -26.65
N LEU A 765 15.59 24.73 -25.44
CA LEU A 765 16.99 24.53 -25.03
C LEU A 765 17.06 24.50 -23.50
N LEU A 766 18.26 24.21 -22.99
CA LEU A 766 18.60 24.45 -21.59
C LEU A 766 18.41 25.93 -21.26
N CYS A 767 17.59 26.20 -20.24
CA CYS A 767 17.21 27.54 -19.82
C CYS A 767 17.30 27.65 -18.30
N ASP A 768 17.99 28.65 -17.76
CA ASP A 768 17.95 28.96 -16.33
C ASP A 768 16.96 30.10 -16.07
N VAL A 769 16.18 29.95 -15.00
CA VAL A 769 15.29 30.97 -14.44
C VAL A 769 15.80 31.27 -13.04
N ILE A 770 16.31 32.49 -12.85
CA ILE A 770 16.89 32.98 -11.61
C ILE A 770 16.02 34.11 -11.09
N ILE A 771 15.45 33.94 -9.90
CA ILE A 771 14.68 34.96 -9.20
C ILE A 771 15.47 35.35 -7.95
N LYS A 772 15.84 36.63 -7.83
CA LYS A 772 16.65 37.15 -6.73
C LYS A 772 16.03 38.42 -6.15
N LYS A 773 15.93 38.50 -4.83
CA LYS A 773 15.37 39.68 -4.13
C LYS A 773 16.21 40.92 -4.45
N MET A 774 15.54 42.03 -4.73
CA MET A 774 16.19 43.33 -5.01
C MET A 774 16.76 43.98 -3.76
#